data_AF-A0A542ECA7-F1
#
_entry.id   AF-A0A542ECA7-F1
#
_cell.length_a   1.000
_cell.length_b   1.000
_cell.length_c   1.000
_cell.angle_alpha   90.00
_cell.angle_beta   90.00
_cell.angle_gamma   90.00
#
_symmetry.space_group_name_H-M   'P 1'
#
loop_
_entity.id
_entity.type
_entity.pdbx_description
1 polymer ?
#
loop_
_entity_poly.entity_id
_entity_poly.type
_entity_poly.pdbx_seq_one_letter_code
_entity_poly.pdbx_strand_id
1 'polypeptide(L)'
;MKRTALGPVALGSVAALTFGTPADAAHVAAPKAAAPAAAMSVTPATYAGQMAAAGKAAGDTAKSLGLGAKEKLVVKSVITDPDGSTHTRYDRTYAGMKVIGGDLIVKRDAGGKIVDTIWNVEAKVSLPSGTAKVTDAGARQKAVGHSAERTKDGAPKQVKATKSEQAVILHADGTASLVRAVTTEGVAHNQTPSRQVVMVDASTGAVVSSSEKIHAGTGRGVFVGSVSLSTTYSGGAYQLRNPNTGNYTTDMNNGTSGTGTQFTDSDDAWGTGSTSSRQSAAVDAQFGADTTFAYFKDVLGRNGIWNNGTGARSRVHYGDSYVNAFWDGTQMTYGDGRNNAAPLTELDVASHEMTHGVTENTANLDYGNPGAGRYVESGGLNEATSDIFGVAVEFHAALPADNPDYYMGELINLNGNGTPLRYMDKPSKDGVSLDCYSSSTITVDPHYSSGPLNHWFYMAAEGSGSKTINGVSYNSPTCGGAPAVTGAGRTNIEKVWYRTLSTKLTTSSNYRAAREGAIKSAIELYGSSSAVCTAVEKAFNAITVPKGTAACSGTTDPGPTDPTPTGSERVTNGGFESGSTGWTGTSGPITNNTGRTAHSGSWKMWLGGNGTTSSEYEQQTVTIPSTSTSATLTYWVSVDSSETTSYTAYDKASVTVTPSGGTARTVASYSNLTKGA
;
A
#
# COMPACT_ATOMS: atom_id res chain seq x y z
N MET A 1 -0.69 -8.87 24.62
CA MET A 1 0.33 -9.86 25.06
C MET A 1 1.75 -9.46 24.67
N LYS A 2 2.37 -8.62 25.51
CA LYS A 2 3.80 -8.28 25.48
C LYS A 2 4.54 -9.07 26.56
N ARG A 3 5.82 -9.38 26.32
CA ARG A 3 6.75 -9.93 27.31
C ARG A 3 7.33 -8.76 28.12
N THR A 4 7.08 -8.73 29.42
CA THR A 4 7.68 -7.76 30.34
C THR A 4 8.78 -8.44 31.13
N ALA A 5 9.97 -7.86 31.13
CA ALA A 5 11.11 -8.29 31.94
C ALA A 5 11.53 -7.15 32.88
N LEU A 6 11.80 -7.47 34.14
CA LEU A 6 12.11 -6.50 35.19
C LEU A 6 13.56 -6.65 35.64
N GLY A 7 14.29 -5.54 35.62
CA GLY A 7 15.72 -5.48 35.91
C GLY A 7 16.10 -5.86 37.35
N PRO A 8 17.41 -6.02 37.63
CA PRO A 8 17.89 -6.59 38.88
C PRO A 8 17.53 -5.74 40.10
N VAL A 9 16.71 -6.29 40.98
CA VAL A 9 16.44 -5.72 42.30
C VAL A 9 17.59 -6.10 43.25
N ALA A 10 18.13 -5.14 44.01
CA ALA A 10 19.05 -5.43 45.10
C ALA A 10 18.32 -6.19 46.23
N LEU A 11 18.74 -7.43 46.48
CA LEU A 11 17.96 -8.42 47.26
C LEU A 11 18.23 -8.34 48.76
N GLY A 12 17.18 -7.96 49.51
CA GLY A 12 16.91 -8.56 50.81
C GLY A 12 16.16 -9.89 50.61
N SER A 13 16.37 -10.85 51.51
CA SER A 13 15.92 -12.24 51.35
C SER A 13 14.40 -12.41 51.24
N VAL A 14 13.95 -13.29 50.33
CA VAL A 14 12.55 -13.68 50.06
C VAL A 14 11.67 -12.52 49.58
N ALA A 15 10.84 -12.75 48.55
CA ALA A 15 9.86 -11.76 48.12
C ALA A 15 8.49 -12.36 47.81
N ALA A 16 7.43 -11.61 48.14
CA ALA A 16 6.05 -11.86 47.73
C ALA A 16 5.62 -10.84 46.67
N LEU A 17 4.99 -11.30 45.59
CA LEU A 17 4.44 -10.45 44.53
C LEU A 17 2.93 -10.27 44.67
N THR A 18 2.42 -9.04 44.67
CA THR A 18 0.97 -8.76 44.62
C THR A 18 0.61 -7.81 43.47
N PHE A 19 -0.63 -7.90 43.00
CA PHE A 19 -1.21 -7.10 41.91
C PHE A 19 -2.47 -6.36 42.44
N GLY A 20 -2.74 -5.11 42.05
CA GLY A 20 -3.92 -4.38 42.57
C GLY A 20 -4.24 -3.03 41.90
N THR A 21 -5.38 -2.41 42.28
CA THR A 21 -6.08 -1.37 41.49
C THR A 21 -6.55 -0.14 42.33
N PRO A 22 -6.33 1.12 41.88
CA PRO A 22 -7.01 2.31 42.44
C PRO A 22 -7.48 3.36 41.38
N ALA A 23 -8.54 4.14 41.63
CA ALA A 23 -9.01 5.25 40.73
C ALA A 23 -8.05 6.48 40.74
N ASP A 24 -8.22 7.63 40.06
CA ASP A 24 -9.22 8.15 39.09
C ASP A 24 -8.46 8.78 37.84
N ALA A 25 -8.73 9.88 37.09
CA ALA A 25 -9.66 11.03 37.17
C ALA A 25 -9.94 11.77 35.81
N ALA A 26 -10.37 13.06 35.84
CA ALA A 26 -11.07 13.81 34.77
C ALA A 26 -10.30 14.97 34.05
N HIS A 27 -10.49 15.02 32.72
CA HIS A 27 -10.69 16.19 31.79
C HIS A 27 -9.64 17.35 31.71
N VAL A 28 -9.72 18.42 30.86
CA VAL A 28 -10.73 19.00 29.91
C VAL A 28 -10.08 19.59 28.62
N ALA A 29 -10.80 20.34 27.75
CA ALA A 29 -10.29 20.91 26.47
C ALA A 29 -10.90 22.29 26.03
N ALA A 30 -10.32 22.96 25.02
CA ALA A 30 -10.72 24.29 24.48
C ALA A 30 -10.46 24.47 22.94
N PRO A 31 -11.00 25.51 22.23
CA PRO A 31 -11.38 25.40 20.80
C PRO A 31 -10.60 26.24 19.74
N LYS A 32 -11.13 26.29 18.50
CA LYS A 32 -10.51 26.72 17.22
C LYS A 32 -11.14 28.00 16.61
N ALA A 33 -10.40 28.70 15.73
CA ALA A 33 -10.85 29.88 14.95
C ALA A 33 -10.77 29.69 13.41
N ALA A 34 -11.23 30.67 12.61
CA ALA A 34 -11.51 30.56 11.16
C ALA A 34 -10.78 31.59 10.25
N ALA A 35 -11.02 31.53 8.93
CA ALA A 35 -10.16 32.06 7.86
C ALA A 35 -10.85 33.05 6.87
N PRO A 36 -10.08 33.78 6.02
CA PRO A 36 -10.62 34.68 4.98
C PRO A 36 -10.90 33.97 3.63
N ALA A 37 -11.44 34.74 2.66
CA ALA A 37 -12.15 34.23 1.48
C ALA A 37 -11.29 33.76 0.29
N ALA A 38 -11.89 32.94 -0.58
CA ALA A 38 -11.30 32.38 -1.80
C ALA A 38 -12.24 32.51 -3.01
N ALA A 39 -11.72 32.28 -4.22
CA ALA A 39 -12.56 31.97 -5.38
C ALA A 39 -13.40 30.69 -5.12
N MET A 40 -14.53 30.51 -5.80
CA MET A 40 -15.48 29.41 -5.52
C MET A 40 -14.94 28.02 -5.90
N SER A 41 -14.08 27.48 -5.03
CA SER A 41 -13.74 26.07 -4.93
C SER A 41 -14.94 25.29 -4.37
N VAL A 42 -15.83 24.88 -5.29
CA VAL A 42 -16.99 24.04 -4.97
C VAL A 42 -16.51 22.77 -4.26
N THR A 43 -16.91 22.58 -3.00
CA THR A 43 -16.44 21.43 -2.21
C THR A 43 -16.90 20.12 -2.85
N PRO A 44 -16.17 18.99 -2.67
CA PRO A 44 -16.60 17.70 -3.21
C PRO A 44 -18.03 17.30 -2.79
N ALA A 45 -18.44 17.65 -1.57
CA ALA A 45 -19.79 17.45 -1.08
C ALA A 45 -20.83 18.34 -1.81
N THR A 46 -20.50 19.61 -2.07
CA THR A 46 -21.35 20.53 -2.83
C THR A 46 -21.51 20.06 -4.28
N TYR A 47 -20.41 19.65 -4.93
CA TYR A 47 -20.43 19.11 -6.30
C TYR A 47 -21.23 17.80 -6.38
N ALA A 48 -21.05 16.89 -5.42
CA ALA A 48 -21.86 15.68 -5.32
C ALA A 48 -23.36 16.00 -5.12
N GLY A 49 -23.69 17.01 -4.32
CA GLY A 49 -25.05 17.52 -4.15
C GLY A 49 -25.65 18.08 -5.45
N GLN A 50 -24.89 18.88 -6.20
CA GLN A 50 -25.29 19.40 -7.51
C GLN A 50 -25.52 18.28 -8.54
N MET A 51 -24.59 17.32 -8.62
CA MET A 51 -24.72 16.11 -9.45
C MET A 51 -25.97 15.30 -9.08
N ALA A 52 -26.27 15.12 -7.79
CA ALA A 52 -27.46 14.41 -7.32
C ALA A 52 -28.77 15.18 -7.61
N ALA A 53 -28.77 16.50 -7.50
CA ALA A 53 -29.91 17.35 -7.83
C ALA A 53 -30.22 17.32 -9.34
N ALA A 54 -29.18 17.48 -10.18
CA ALA A 54 -29.29 17.31 -11.62
C ALA A 54 -29.74 15.89 -12.00
N GLY A 55 -29.25 14.86 -11.29
CA GLY A 55 -29.64 13.46 -11.49
C GLY A 55 -31.13 13.21 -11.23
N LYS A 56 -31.71 13.86 -10.20
CA LYS A 56 -33.16 13.85 -9.96
C LYS A 56 -33.93 14.59 -11.08
N ALA A 57 -33.43 15.75 -11.51
CA ALA A 57 -34.06 16.56 -12.55
C ALA A 57 -33.90 16.01 -13.99
N ALA A 58 -33.04 15.03 -14.22
CA ALA A 58 -32.71 14.49 -15.54
C ALA A 58 -33.95 13.94 -16.29
N GLY A 59 -34.87 13.28 -15.57
CA GLY A 59 -36.09 12.71 -16.14
C GLY A 59 -37.07 13.78 -16.65
N ASP A 60 -37.25 14.86 -15.91
CA ASP A 60 -38.13 15.97 -16.33
C ASP A 60 -37.44 16.88 -17.36
N THR A 61 -36.12 17.01 -17.30
CA THR A 61 -35.31 17.64 -18.36
C THR A 61 -35.52 16.91 -19.69
N ALA A 62 -35.49 15.57 -19.71
CA ALA A 62 -35.73 14.78 -20.91
C ALA A 62 -37.14 15.00 -21.50
N LYS A 63 -38.18 15.12 -20.65
CA LYS A 63 -39.56 15.44 -21.07
C LYS A 63 -39.64 16.84 -21.68
N SER A 64 -39.04 17.85 -21.04
CA SER A 64 -39.03 19.23 -21.51
C SER A 64 -38.30 19.41 -22.84
N LEU A 65 -37.27 18.59 -23.10
CA LEU A 65 -36.58 18.49 -24.39
C LEU A 65 -37.27 17.55 -25.40
N GLY A 66 -38.49 17.07 -25.09
CA GLY A 66 -39.32 16.29 -26.01
C GLY A 66 -38.78 14.90 -26.36
N LEU A 67 -37.84 14.34 -25.60
CA LEU A 67 -37.22 13.05 -25.87
C LEU A 67 -38.22 11.88 -25.76
N GLY A 68 -37.96 10.80 -26.51
CA GLY A 68 -38.83 9.61 -26.54
C GLY A 68 -38.80 8.83 -25.23
N ALA A 69 -39.86 8.07 -24.93
CA ALA A 69 -40.02 7.36 -23.65
C ALA A 69 -38.96 6.26 -23.37
N LYS A 70 -38.18 5.85 -24.37
CA LYS A 70 -37.02 4.95 -24.22
C LYS A 70 -35.72 5.69 -23.92
N GLU A 71 -35.70 7.01 -24.09
CA GLU A 71 -34.52 7.86 -23.98
C GLU A 71 -34.38 8.39 -22.55
N LYS A 72 -33.16 8.37 -22.00
CA LYS A 72 -32.86 8.93 -20.68
C LYS A 72 -31.57 9.71 -20.72
N LEU A 73 -31.55 10.82 -19.98
CA LEU A 73 -30.37 11.64 -19.73
C LEU A 73 -29.64 11.13 -18.48
N VAL A 74 -28.31 11.07 -18.56
CA VAL A 74 -27.40 10.69 -17.46
C VAL A 74 -26.44 11.85 -17.23
N VAL A 75 -26.46 12.46 -16.04
CA VAL A 75 -25.59 13.62 -15.76
C VAL A 75 -24.13 13.22 -15.81
N LYS A 76 -23.33 13.95 -16.58
CA LYS A 76 -21.87 13.76 -16.66
C LYS A 76 -21.09 14.81 -15.87
N SER A 77 -21.56 16.06 -15.84
CA SER A 77 -21.03 17.13 -14.99
C SER A 77 -22.05 18.25 -14.79
N VAL A 78 -21.88 19.02 -13.73
CA VAL A 78 -22.56 20.31 -13.49
C VAL A 78 -21.49 21.38 -13.28
N ILE A 79 -21.64 22.52 -13.93
CA ILE A 79 -20.87 23.76 -13.66
C ILE A 79 -21.87 24.80 -13.14
N THR A 80 -21.44 25.65 -12.20
CA THR A 80 -22.22 26.79 -11.69
C THR A 80 -21.42 28.06 -11.95
N ASP A 81 -22.02 29.02 -12.66
CA ASP A 81 -21.42 30.33 -12.93
C ASP A 81 -21.59 31.24 -11.68
N PRO A 82 -20.77 32.31 -11.51
CA PRO A 82 -20.88 33.23 -10.37
C PRO A 82 -22.22 33.99 -10.26
N ASP A 83 -23.03 34.00 -11.33
CA ASP A 83 -24.39 34.56 -11.34
C ASP A 83 -25.46 33.57 -10.80
N GLY A 84 -25.05 32.37 -10.40
CA GLY A 84 -25.92 31.28 -9.94
C GLY A 84 -26.56 30.45 -11.05
N SER A 85 -26.32 30.77 -12.33
CA SER A 85 -26.75 29.94 -13.45
C SER A 85 -25.93 28.64 -13.52
N THR A 86 -26.51 27.58 -14.09
CA THR A 86 -25.90 26.24 -14.09
C THR A 86 -25.89 25.62 -15.48
N HIS A 87 -24.78 24.96 -15.82
CA HIS A 87 -24.61 24.20 -17.06
C HIS A 87 -24.52 22.72 -16.73
N THR A 88 -25.49 21.92 -17.14
CA THR A 88 -25.51 20.47 -16.90
C THR A 88 -25.22 19.73 -18.20
N ARG A 89 -24.09 19.00 -18.27
CA ARG A 89 -23.81 18.09 -19.38
C ARG A 89 -24.44 16.73 -19.13
N TYR A 90 -25.09 16.17 -20.13
CA TYR A 90 -25.72 14.85 -20.09
C TYR A 90 -25.20 13.93 -21.21
N ASP A 91 -24.93 12.67 -20.88
CA ASP A 91 -24.93 11.56 -21.83
C ASP A 91 -26.40 11.16 -22.11
N ARG A 92 -26.73 10.75 -23.35
CA ARG A 92 -28.01 10.08 -23.68
C ARG A 92 -27.87 8.56 -23.64
N THR A 93 -28.95 7.89 -23.25
CA THR A 93 -29.16 6.45 -23.40
C THR A 93 -30.48 6.17 -24.10
N TYR A 94 -30.59 5.07 -24.83
CA TYR A 94 -31.82 4.56 -25.45
C TYR A 94 -32.04 3.10 -25.01
N ALA A 95 -33.15 2.85 -24.31
CA ALA A 95 -33.46 1.54 -23.71
C ALA A 95 -32.32 0.96 -22.82
N GLY A 96 -31.49 1.84 -22.23
CA GLY A 96 -30.33 1.48 -21.41
C GLY A 96 -28.99 1.41 -22.18
N MET A 97 -29.01 1.36 -23.51
CA MET A 97 -27.80 1.42 -24.35
C MET A 97 -27.28 2.86 -24.45
N LYS A 98 -25.96 3.09 -24.43
CA LYS A 98 -25.39 4.44 -24.63
C LYS A 98 -25.65 4.96 -26.05
N VAL A 99 -25.98 6.25 -26.18
CA VAL A 99 -26.14 6.95 -27.47
C VAL A 99 -24.88 7.78 -27.74
N ILE A 100 -24.05 7.31 -28.66
CA ILE A 100 -22.89 8.01 -29.21
C ILE A 100 -23.41 9.09 -30.19
N GLY A 101 -22.89 10.31 -30.11
CA GLY A 101 -23.45 11.48 -30.82
C GLY A 101 -24.67 12.11 -30.14
N GLY A 102 -25.09 11.57 -28.99
CA GLY A 102 -26.27 12.04 -28.26
C GLY A 102 -25.99 12.95 -27.05
N ASP A 103 -24.75 13.33 -26.76
CA ASP A 103 -24.52 14.21 -25.60
C ASP A 103 -25.05 15.64 -25.84
N LEU A 104 -25.40 16.32 -24.74
CA LEU A 104 -25.95 17.68 -24.76
C LEU A 104 -25.60 18.44 -23.48
N ILE A 105 -25.73 19.77 -23.52
CA ILE A 105 -25.57 20.66 -22.37
C ILE A 105 -26.86 21.47 -22.21
N VAL A 106 -27.43 21.50 -21.00
CA VAL A 106 -28.57 22.37 -20.67
C VAL A 106 -28.07 23.50 -19.78
N LYS A 107 -28.28 24.77 -20.20
CA LYS A 107 -28.12 25.92 -19.30
C LYS A 107 -29.43 26.23 -18.60
N ARG A 108 -29.37 26.40 -17.29
CA ARG A 108 -30.45 26.92 -16.45
C ARG A 108 -30.04 28.24 -15.82
N ASP A 109 -30.98 29.17 -15.67
CA ASP A 109 -30.76 30.39 -14.87
C ASP A 109 -30.70 30.06 -13.36
N ALA A 110 -30.42 31.08 -12.53
CA ALA A 110 -30.40 30.95 -11.07
C ALA A 110 -31.78 30.62 -10.46
N GLY A 111 -32.88 30.79 -11.21
CA GLY A 111 -34.21 30.30 -10.86
C GLY A 111 -34.45 28.84 -11.24
N GLY A 112 -33.47 28.17 -11.84
CA GLY A 112 -33.53 26.78 -12.29
C GLY A 112 -34.30 26.56 -13.59
N LYS A 113 -34.79 27.61 -14.27
CA LYS A 113 -35.50 27.50 -15.55
C LYS A 113 -34.49 27.22 -16.67
N ILE A 114 -34.82 26.32 -17.60
CA ILE A 114 -34.00 26.12 -18.81
C ILE A 114 -34.04 27.40 -19.66
N VAL A 115 -32.85 27.90 -20.02
CA VAL A 115 -32.69 29.12 -20.83
C VAL A 115 -31.94 28.86 -22.15
N ASP A 116 -31.17 27.78 -22.23
CA ASP A 116 -30.48 27.35 -23.46
C ASP A 116 -30.24 25.83 -23.44
N THR A 117 -30.06 25.20 -24.59
CA THR A 117 -29.66 23.78 -24.73
C THR A 117 -28.84 23.56 -25.99
N ILE A 118 -27.59 23.12 -25.80
CA ILE A 118 -26.63 22.82 -26.86
C ILE A 118 -26.63 21.31 -27.10
N TRP A 119 -27.00 20.88 -28.29
CA TRP A 119 -27.00 19.46 -28.71
C TRP A 119 -25.74 19.10 -29.50
N ASN A 120 -25.29 17.85 -29.40
CA ASN A 120 -24.41 17.23 -30.40
C ASN A 120 -25.22 16.88 -31.67
N VAL A 121 -26.32 16.10 -31.52
CA VAL A 121 -27.34 15.89 -32.56
C VAL A 121 -28.76 16.05 -31.98
N GLU A 122 -29.51 17.03 -32.47
CA GLU A 122 -30.91 17.29 -32.11
C GLU A 122 -31.88 16.41 -32.93
N ALA A 123 -31.82 15.10 -32.70
CA ALA A 123 -32.75 14.12 -33.29
C ALA A 123 -33.15 13.08 -32.25
N LYS A 124 -34.37 12.51 -32.34
CA LYS A 124 -34.85 11.45 -31.45
C LYS A 124 -34.35 10.09 -31.93
N VAL A 125 -33.85 9.24 -31.02
CA VAL A 125 -33.34 7.92 -31.42
C VAL A 125 -34.48 7.01 -31.88
N SER A 126 -34.42 6.59 -33.14
CA SER A 126 -35.31 5.59 -33.74
C SER A 126 -34.49 4.48 -34.41
N LEU A 127 -34.59 3.25 -33.89
CA LEU A 127 -33.90 2.08 -34.43
C LEU A 127 -34.86 1.22 -35.27
N PRO A 128 -34.48 0.80 -36.49
CA PRO A 128 -35.24 -0.18 -37.26
C PRO A 128 -35.37 -1.53 -36.55
N SER A 129 -36.52 -2.18 -36.70
CA SER A 129 -36.79 -3.51 -36.14
C SER A 129 -35.93 -4.61 -36.78
N GLY A 130 -35.41 -5.54 -35.97
CA GLY A 130 -34.62 -6.69 -36.47
C GLY A 130 -33.15 -6.40 -36.76
N THR A 131 -32.61 -5.29 -36.24
CA THR A 131 -31.24 -4.80 -36.47
C THR A 131 -30.12 -5.56 -35.74
N ALA A 132 -30.43 -6.43 -34.77
CA ALA A 132 -29.44 -7.19 -34.00
C ALA A 132 -29.22 -8.60 -34.58
N LYS A 133 -28.52 -8.72 -35.71
CA LYS A 133 -28.17 -10.01 -36.36
C LYS A 133 -26.82 -10.56 -35.91
N VAL A 134 -25.87 -9.67 -35.59
CA VAL A 134 -24.50 -10.05 -35.20
C VAL A 134 -24.46 -10.50 -33.74
N THR A 135 -23.87 -11.67 -33.51
CA THR A 135 -23.66 -12.22 -32.16
C THR A 135 -22.50 -11.52 -31.45
N ASP A 136 -22.46 -11.63 -30.12
CA ASP A 136 -21.35 -11.16 -29.29
C ASP A 136 -19.99 -11.76 -29.72
N ALA A 137 -19.97 -13.05 -30.07
CA ALA A 137 -18.79 -13.72 -30.60
C ALA A 137 -18.39 -13.21 -32.01
N GLY A 138 -19.36 -12.99 -32.89
CA GLY A 138 -19.10 -12.47 -34.24
C GLY A 138 -18.53 -11.05 -34.23
N ALA A 139 -19.03 -10.18 -33.34
CA ALA A 139 -18.46 -8.85 -33.15
C ALA A 139 -17.03 -8.89 -32.59
N ARG A 140 -16.76 -9.75 -31.59
CA ARG A 140 -15.37 -9.98 -31.13
C ARG A 140 -14.46 -10.40 -32.28
N GLN A 141 -14.87 -11.38 -33.09
CA GLN A 141 -14.05 -11.87 -34.20
C GLN A 141 -13.74 -10.77 -35.21
N LYS A 142 -14.72 -9.93 -35.56
CA LYS A 142 -14.54 -8.78 -36.45
C LYS A 142 -13.61 -7.72 -35.88
N ALA A 143 -13.76 -7.40 -34.58
CA ALA A 143 -12.89 -6.44 -33.91
C ALA A 143 -11.43 -6.95 -33.81
N VAL A 144 -11.22 -8.22 -33.46
CA VAL A 144 -9.88 -8.85 -33.39
C VAL A 144 -9.18 -8.78 -34.75
N GLY A 145 -9.86 -9.15 -35.85
CA GLY A 145 -9.30 -9.06 -37.19
C GLY A 145 -8.91 -7.63 -37.57
N HIS A 146 -9.85 -6.68 -37.41
CA HIS A 146 -9.63 -5.27 -37.71
C HIS A 146 -8.45 -4.66 -36.94
N SER A 147 -8.32 -4.95 -35.64
CA SER A 147 -7.19 -4.46 -34.84
C SER A 147 -5.87 -5.17 -35.18
N ALA A 148 -5.90 -6.43 -35.65
CA ALA A 148 -4.72 -7.17 -36.06
C ALA A 148 -4.20 -6.80 -37.47
N GLU A 149 -5.02 -6.18 -38.32
CA GLU A 149 -4.67 -5.81 -39.70
C GLU A 149 -4.07 -4.39 -39.83
N ARG A 150 -3.73 -3.71 -38.71
CA ARG A 150 -3.20 -2.33 -38.73
C ARG A 150 -1.81 -2.22 -39.35
N THR A 151 -1.69 -1.32 -40.34
CA THR A 151 -0.45 -1.09 -41.12
C THR A 151 0.36 0.15 -40.73
N LYS A 152 -0.18 1.06 -39.91
CA LYS A 152 0.51 2.33 -39.55
C LYS A 152 1.37 2.27 -38.29
N ASP A 153 0.96 1.49 -37.29
CA ASP A 153 1.60 1.43 -35.96
C ASP A 153 2.29 0.06 -35.74
N GLY A 154 2.26 -0.80 -36.77
CA GLY A 154 2.52 -2.23 -36.65
C GLY A 154 1.31 -3.01 -36.14
N ALA A 155 1.15 -4.24 -36.63
CA ALA A 155 0.08 -5.14 -36.19
C ALA A 155 0.32 -5.61 -34.74
N PRO A 156 -0.62 -5.41 -33.80
CA PRO A 156 -0.50 -5.93 -32.44
C PRO A 156 -0.56 -7.46 -32.39
N LYS A 157 0.34 -8.06 -31.62
CA LYS A 157 0.36 -9.50 -31.31
C LYS A 157 -0.64 -9.82 -30.20
N GLN A 158 -1.14 -11.07 -30.24
CA GLN A 158 -2.07 -11.64 -29.25
C GLN A 158 -3.30 -10.77 -28.94
N VAL A 159 -3.92 -10.16 -29.97
CA VAL A 159 -5.13 -9.34 -29.80
C VAL A 159 -6.24 -10.16 -29.15
N LYS A 160 -6.62 -9.77 -27.93
CA LYS A 160 -7.75 -10.29 -27.16
C LYS A 160 -8.91 -9.30 -27.29
N ALA A 161 -10.13 -9.76 -27.04
CA ALA A 161 -11.31 -8.92 -27.09
C ALA A 161 -12.24 -9.17 -25.90
N THR A 162 -12.70 -8.08 -25.31
CA THR A 162 -13.71 -8.05 -24.24
C THR A 162 -15.08 -8.51 -24.72
N LYS A 163 -16.01 -8.74 -23.78
CA LYS A 163 -17.43 -8.94 -24.12
C LYS A 163 -17.99 -7.69 -24.80
N SER A 164 -18.81 -7.87 -25.84
CA SER A 164 -19.39 -6.74 -26.55
C SER A 164 -20.56 -6.11 -25.79
N GLU A 165 -20.61 -4.79 -25.77
CA GLU A 165 -21.73 -3.99 -25.25
C GLU A 165 -22.56 -3.45 -26.41
N GLN A 166 -23.88 -3.34 -26.23
CA GLN A 166 -24.74 -2.72 -27.25
C GLN A 166 -24.83 -1.21 -27.02
N ALA A 167 -24.54 -0.45 -28.08
CA ALA A 167 -24.65 1.00 -28.12
C ALA A 167 -25.42 1.43 -29.36
N VAL A 168 -25.88 2.68 -29.36
CA VAL A 168 -26.49 3.34 -30.52
C VAL A 168 -25.52 4.42 -30.99
N ILE A 169 -25.32 4.51 -32.31
CA ILE A 169 -24.76 5.72 -32.93
C ILE A 169 -25.93 6.53 -33.46
N LEU A 170 -26.05 7.79 -33.03
CA LEU A 170 -26.92 8.79 -33.62
C LEU A 170 -26.09 9.62 -34.60
N HIS A 171 -26.44 9.56 -35.87
CA HIS A 171 -25.70 10.20 -36.97
C HIS A 171 -26.15 11.65 -37.17
N ALA A 172 -25.32 12.46 -37.83
CA ALA A 172 -25.59 13.89 -38.03
C ALA A 172 -26.82 14.19 -38.93
N ASP A 173 -27.31 13.21 -39.68
CA ASP A 173 -28.58 13.28 -40.45
C ASP A 173 -29.82 12.94 -39.60
N GLY A 174 -29.63 12.63 -38.31
CA GLY A 174 -30.67 12.23 -37.37
C GLY A 174 -31.06 10.75 -37.42
N THR A 175 -30.45 9.94 -38.31
CA THR A 175 -30.64 8.48 -38.33
C THR A 175 -29.86 7.80 -37.20
N ALA A 176 -30.24 6.55 -36.85
CA ALA A 176 -29.59 5.82 -35.77
C ALA A 176 -29.27 4.37 -36.13
N SER A 177 -28.04 3.94 -35.84
CA SER A 177 -27.54 2.56 -36.03
C SER A 177 -27.34 1.87 -34.68
N LEU A 178 -27.70 0.58 -34.61
CA LEU A 178 -27.35 -0.27 -33.48
C LEU A 178 -25.96 -0.87 -33.71
N VAL A 179 -25.04 -0.71 -32.75
CA VAL A 179 -23.68 -1.26 -32.83
C VAL A 179 -23.36 -2.13 -31.61
N ARG A 180 -22.38 -3.01 -31.80
CA ARG A 180 -21.65 -3.70 -30.74
C ARG A 180 -20.31 -3.01 -30.55
N ALA A 181 -20.14 -2.33 -29.42
CA ALA A 181 -18.85 -1.85 -28.97
C ALA A 181 -18.03 -3.03 -28.45
N VAL A 182 -16.80 -3.19 -28.94
CA VAL A 182 -15.84 -4.19 -28.48
C VAL A 182 -14.56 -3.46 -28.09
N THR A 183 -14.04 -3.71 -26.90
CA THR A 183 -12.65 -3.32 -26.58
C THR A 183 -11.72 -4.46 -27.01
N THR A 184 -10.79 -4.18 -27.90
CA THR A 184 -9.65 -5.05 -28.24
C THR A 184 -8.40 -4.59 -27.52
N GLU A 185 -7.60 -5.53 -27.02
CA GLU A 185 -6.38 -5.28 -26.26
C GLU A 185 -5.24 -6.16 -26.81
N GLY A 186 -4.05 -5.60 -27.02
CA GLY A 186 -2.90 -6.32 -27.58
C GLY A 186 -1.59 -5.54 -27.42
N VAL A 187 -0.49 -6.07 -27.96
CA VAL A 187 0.85 -5.43 -27.84
C VAL A 187 1.50 -5.34 -29.21
N ALA A 188 1.86 -4.12 -29.64
CA ALA A 188 2.53 -3.85 -30.90
C ALA A 188 3.96 -4.41 -30.95
N HIS A 189 4.55 -4.47 -32.14
CA HIS A 189 5.90 -5.04 -32.35
C HIS A 189 7.01 -4.28 -31.59
N ASN A 190 6.82 -3.00 -31.32
CA ASN A 190 7.69 -2.13 -30.51
C ASN A 190 7.35 -2.17 -29.00
N GLN A 191 6.57 -3.16 -28.56
CA GLN A 191 6.05 -3.33 -27.19
C GLN A 191 5.00 -2.30 -26.71
N THR A 192 4.59 -1.33 -27.53
CA THR A 192 3.48 -0.42 -27.17
C THR A 192 2.17 -1.21 -26.95
N PRO A 193 1.48 -1.10 -25.80
CA PRO A 193 0.14 -1.64 -25.64
C PRO A 193 -0.87 -0.93 -26.56
N SER A 194 -1.77 -1.66 -27.19
CA SER A 194 -2.91 -1.12 -27.96
C SER A 194 -4.22 -1.51 -27.27
N ARG A 195 -5.17 -0.57 -27.22
CA ARG A 195 -6.50 -0.76 -26.61
C ARG A 195 -7.55 0.00 -27.41
N GLN A 196 -8.11 -0.65 -28.41
CA GLN A 196 -9.06 0.00 -29.31
C GLN A 196 -10.49 -0.24 -28.82
N VAL A 197 -11.34 0.77 -28.97
CA VAL A 197 -12.80 0.56 -28.97
C VAL A 197 -13.25 0.50 -30.43
N VAL A 198 -13.65 -0.69 -30.86
CA VAL A 198 -14.14 -0.99 -32.21
C VAL A 198 -15.66 -1.10 -32.18
N MET A 199 -16.34 -0.30 -33.01
CA MET A 199 -17.78 -0.33 -33.19
C MET A 199 -18.11 -1.21 -34.40
N VAL A 200 -18.76 -2.35 -34.15
CA VAL A 200 -19.24 -3.28 -35.18
C VAL A 200 -20.73 -3.05 -35.37
N ASP A 201 -21.18 -2.77 -36.59
CA ASP A 201 -22.61 -2.65 -36.90
C ASP A 201 -23.33 -3.97 -36.57
N ALA A 202 -24.39 -3.87 -35.76
CA ALA A 202 -25.05 -5.05 -35.21
C ALA A 202 -25.91 -5.81 -36.24
N SER A 203 -26.08 -5.28 -37.45
CA SER A 203 -26.93 -5.87 -38.51
C SER A 203 -26.13 -6.52 -39.64
N THR A 204 -24.93 -6.01 -39.93
CA THR A 204 -24.06 -6.42 -41.05
C THR A 204 -22.74 -7.05 -40.61
N GLY A 205 -22.23 -6.69 -39.42
CA GLY A 205 -20.90 -7.11 -38.97
C GLY A 205 -19.75 -6.33 -39.61
N ALA A 206 -20.04 -5.20 -40.26
CA ALA A 206 -19.03 -4.25 -40.70
C ALA A 206 -18.47 -3.47 -39.49
N VAL A 207 -17.17 -3.13 -39.51
CA VAL A 207 -16.61 -2.15 -38.57
C VAL A 207 -16.98 -0.76 -39.08
N VAL A 208 -17.75 -0.01 -38.31
CA VAL A 208 -18.20 1.35 -38.66
C VAL A 208 -17.32 2.44 -38.08
N SER A 209 -16.62 2.14 -36.98
CA SER A 209 -15.50 2.95 -36.49
C SER A 209 -14.58 2.14 -35.60
N SER A 210 -13.33 2.56 -35.49
CA SER A 210 -12.36 2.06 -34.51
C SER A 210 -11.61 3.25 -33.96
N SER A 211 -11.49 3.34 -32.63
CA SER A 211 -10.71 4.38 -31.98
C SER A 211 -9.70 3.76 -31.03
N GLU A 212 -8.42 3.93 -31.34
CA GLU A 212 -7.31 3.64 -30.44
C GLU A 212 -7.44 4.49 -29.16
N LYS A 213 -6.89 3.99 -28.05
CA LYS A 213 -6.89 4.72 -26.76
C LYS A 213 -5.49 4.95 -26.22
N ILE A 214 -4.52 4.04 -26.42
CA ILE A 214 -3.11 4.32 -26.14
C ILE A 214 -2.54 5.10 -27.31
N HIS A 215 -1.92 6.24 -27.03
CA HIS A 215 -0.95 6.85 -27.93
C HIS A 215 0.45 6.60 -27.35
N ALA A 216 1.42 6.47 -28.26
CA ALA A 216 2.75 5.95 -27.97
C ALA A 216 3.73 7.11 -27.72
N GLY A 217 3.44 7.91 -26.70
CA GLY A 217 4.24 9.08 -26.37
C GLY A 217 5.69 8.71 -26.06
N THR A 218 6.64 9.53 -26.51
CA THR A 218 8.05 9.37 -26.16
C THR A 218 8.36 10.28 -24.98
N GLY A 219 8.82 9.70 -23.87
CA GLY A 219 9.26 10.45 -22.71
C GLY A 219 10.77 10.54 -22.64
N ARG A 220 11.30 11.69 -22.19
CA ARG A 220 12.69 11.81 -21.73
C ARG A 220 12.73 12.33 -20.29
N GLY A 221 12.79 11.39 -19.35
CA GLY A 221 12.83 11.63 -17.91
C GLY A 221 14.22 12.04 -17.40
N VAL A 222 14.28 12.54 -16.17
CA VAL A 222 15.53 12.94 -15.50
C VAL A 222 16.43 11.72 -15.24
N PHE A 223 15.83 10.59 -14.86
CA PHE A 223 16.54 9.38 -14.44
C PHE A 223 16.29 8.21 -15.40
N VAL A 224 15.04 7.99 -15.83
CA VAL A 224 14.69 6.84 -16.69
C VAL A 224 15.23 6.96 -18.12
N GLY A 225 15.83 8.09 -18.48
CA GLY A 225 16.33 8.38 -19.82
C GLY A 225 15.20 8.48 -20.84
N SER A 226 15.40 7.91 -22.03
CA SER A 226 14.40 7.91 -23.10
C SER A 226 13.52 6.66 -23.05
N VAL A 227 12.23 6.83 -22.75
CA VAL A 227 11.24 5.77 -22.55
C VAL A 227 10.02 5.92 -23.47
N SER A 228 9.24 4.85 -23.62
CA SER A 228 7.90 4.89 -24.22
C SER A 228 6.84 4.98 -23.14
N LEU A 229 5.80 5.79 -23.37
CA LEU A 229 4.72 6.08 -22.44
C LEU A 229 3.37 5.70 -23.07
N SER A 230 2.42 5.28 -22.24
CA SER A 230 1.03 5.08 -22.66
C SER A 230 0.22 6.33 -22.31
N THR A 231 -0.18 7.11 -23.32
CA THR A 231 -0.87 8.39 -23.12
C THR A 231 -2.31 8.37 -23.64
N THR A 232 -3.13 9.31 -23.17
CA THR A 232 -4.55 9.43 -23.54
C THR A 232 -4.77 10.71 -24.34
N TYR A 233 -5.03 10.62 -25.65
CA TYR A 233 -5.45 11.78 -26.44
C TYR A 233 -6.90 12.19 -26.12
N SER A 234 -7.10 13.43 -25.66
CA SER A 234 -8.41 13.95 -25.25
C SER A 234 -8.47 15.48 -25.27
N GLY A 235 -9.47 16.04 -25.96
CA GLY A 235 -9.72 17.49 -25.96
C GLY A 235 -8.76 18.32 -26.82
N GLY A 236 -8.06 17.68 -27.77
CA GLY A 236 -7.09 18.34 -28.66
C GLY A 236 -5.62 18.09 -28.27
N ALA A 237 -5.37 17.59 -27.07
CA ALA A 237 -4.04 17.34 -26.52
C ALA A 237 -3.90 15.89 -26.02
N TYR A 238 -2.66 15.41 -25.93
CA TYR A 238 -2.29 14.20 -25.19
C TYR A 238 -2.31 14.49 -23.69
N GLN A 239 -2.66 13.49 -22.89
CA GLN A 239 -2.60 13.53 -21.43
C GLN A 239 -1.62 12.47 -20.96
N LEU A 240 -0.75 12.85 -20.02
CA LEU A 240 0.17 11.93 -19.34
C LEU A 240 -0.62 11.06 -18.36
N ARG A 241 -1.28 10.06 -18.95
CA ARG A 241 -2.34 9.25 -18.37
C ARG A 241 -2.48 7.96 -19.16
N ASN A 242 -2.20 6.84 -18.50
CA ASN A 242 -2.32 5.50 -19.05
C ASN A 242 -3.80 5.08 -19.18
N PRO A 243 -4.31 4.77 -20.38
CA PRO A 243 -5.72 4.38 -20.57
C PRO A 243 -6.01 2.88 -20.33
N ASN A 244 -5.01 2.09 -19.93
CA ASN A 244 -5.16 0.70 -19.49
C ASN A 244 -5.30 0.61 -17.97
N THR A 245 -4.32 1.16 -17.23
CA THR A 245 -4.29 1.15 -15.76
C THR A 245 -5.13 2.28 -15.18
N GLY A 246 -5.15 3.44 -15.84
CA GLY A 246 -5.69 4.68 -15.28
C GLY A 246 -4.69 5.49 -14.48
N ASN A 247 -3.43 5.04 -14.34
CA ASN A 247 -2.33 5.81 -13.76
C ASN A 247 -2.19 7.17 -14.48
N TYR A 248 -1.94 8.25 -13.75
CA TYR A 248 -1.77 9.58 -14.35
C TYR A 248 -0.91 10.51 -13.49
N THR A 249 -0.19 11.43 -14.14
CA THR A 249 0.70 12.37 -13.45
C THR A 249 0.20 13.81 -13.51
N THR A 250 0.30 14.52 -12.38
CA THR A 250 -0.11 15.92 -12.24
C THR A 250 0.99 16.82 -11.69
N ASP A 251 1.11 18.03 -12.23
CA ASP A 251 1.96 19.10 -11.73
C ASP A 251 1.32 19.78 -10.52
N MET A 252 1.99 19.80 -9.36
CA MET A 252 1.52 20.54 -8.18
C MET A 252 1.85 22.03 -8.20
N ASN A 253 2.56 22.51 -9.23
CA ASN A 253 3.01 23.90 -9.40
C ASN A 253 3.72 24.47 -8.16
N ASN A 254 4.54 23.63 -7.51
CA ASN A 254 5.25 23.91 -6.25
C ASN A 254 4.34 24.28 -5.07
N GLY A 255 3.05 23.96 -5.18
CA GLY A 255 2.07 24.01 -4.09
C GLY A 255 2.06 22.74 -3.25
N THR A 256 1.57 22.85 -2.01
CA THR A 256 1.48 21.76 -1.03
C THR A 256 0.07 21.23 -0.79
N SER A 257 -0.92 21.64 -1.61
CA SER A 257 -2.31 21.21 -1.45
C SER A 257 -3.09 21.21 -2.77
N GLY A 258 -4.21 20.49 -2.79
CA GLY A 258 -5.03 20.32 -4.00
C GLY A 258 -4.65 19.09 -4.82
N THR A 259 -5.08 19.09 -6.09
CA THR A 259 -5.04 17.94 -7.00
C THR A 259 -3.91 17.99 -8.04
N GLY A 260 -3.20 19.13 -8.12
CA GLY A 260 -2.36 19.46 -9.26
C GLY A 260 -3.15 19.66 -10.57
N THR A 261 -2.42 20.01 -11.61
CA THR A 261 -2.88 20.12 -13.00
C THR A 261 -2.46 18.87 -13.76
N GLN A 262 -3.36 18.22 -14.51
CA GLN A 262 -3.02 17.10 -15.39
C GLN A 262 -1.97 17.54 -16.40
N PHE A 263 -0.85 16.81 -16.51
CA PHE A 263 0.13 17.05 -17.57
C PHE A 263 -0.51 16.78 -18.94
N THR A 264 -0.44 17.79 -19.82
CA THR A 264 -0.93 17.76 -21.19
C THR A 264 0.17 18.16 -22.18
N ASP A 265 0.14 17.60 -23.38
CA ASP A 265 1.09 17.89 -24.45
C ASP A 265 0.40 17.92 -25.83
N SER A 266 0.99 18.60 -26.83
CA SER A 266 0.42 18.75 -28.17
C SER A 266 0.92 17.73 -29.21
N ASP A 267 2.10 17.15 -29.04
CA ASP A 267 2.72 16.22 -30.01
C ASP A 267 3.13 14.86 -29.43
N ASP A 268 2.96 14.67 -28.12
CA ASP A 268 3.24 13.42 -27.37
C ASP A 268 4.75 13.17 -27.11
N ALA A 269 5.59 14.20 -27.28
CA ALA A 269 7.02 14.17 -26.90
C ALA A 269 7.27 14.88 -25.55
N TRP A 270 7.32 14.11 -24.48
CA TRP A 270 7.33 14.61 -23.10
C TRP A 270 8.75 14.78 -22.54
N GLY A 271 9.07 15.96 -22.03
CA GLY A 271 10.29 16.19 -21.25
C GLY A 271 11.58 16.33 -22.09
N THR A 272 12.68 16.65 -21.42
CA THR A 272 13.96 16.96 -22.10
C THR A 272 15.15 16.17 -21.56
N GLY A 273 14.95 15.35 -20.52
CA GLY A 273 16.05 14.73 -19.77
C GLY A 273 16.79 15.73 -18.87
N SER A 274 16.08 16.75 -18.39
CA SER A 274 16.63 17.77 -17.49
C SER A 274 15.57 18.21 -16.49
N THR A 275 15.99 18.43 -15.25
CA THR A 275 15.18 19.00 -14.15
C THR A 275 14.65 20.40 -14.45
N SER A 276 15.24 21.10 -15.42
CA SER A 276 14.72 22.36 -15.95
C SER A 276 13.38 22.22 -16.71
N SER A 277 13.02 21.01 -17.17
CA SER A 277 11.70 20.72 -17.73
C SER A 277 10.88 19.90 -16.73
N ARG A 278 9.73 20.47 -16.35
CA ARG A 278 8.75 19.88 -15.43
C ARG A 278 8.19 18.55 -15.95
N GLN A 279 8.03 18.44 -17.27
CA GLN A 279 7.66 17.18 -17.90
C GLN A 279 8.68 16.07 -17.65
N SER A 280 9.99 16.35 -17.49
CA SER A 280 10.99 15.28 -17.27
C SER A 280 10.69 14.49 -15.99
N ALA A 281 10.50 15.17 -14.85
CA ALA A 281 10.12 14.52 -13.59
C ALA A 281 8.76 13.80 -13.70
N ALA A 282 7.84 14.37 -14.47
CA ALA A 282 6.54 13.75 -14.73
C ALA A 282 6.66 12.47 -15.58
N VAL A 283 7.62 12.40 -16.51
CA VAL A 283 7.95 11.19 -17.29
C VAL A 283 8.46 10.10 -16.36
N ASP A 284 9.43 10.40 -15.49
CA ASP A 284 9.94 9.40 -14.54
C ASP A 284 8.80 8.88 -13.62
N ALA A 285 8.01 9.80 -13.05
CA ALA A 285 6.92 9.47 -12.13
C ALA A 285 5.70 8.77 -12.79
N GLN A 286 5.48 8.95 -14.10
CA GLN A 286 4.52 8.15 -14.87
C GLN A 286 5.09 6.76 -15.18
N PHE A 287 6.35 6.70 -15.62
CA PHE A 287 7.00 5.46 -16.02
C PHE A 287 7.17 4.51 -14.82
N GLY A 288 7.58 5.01 -13.66
CA GLY A 288 7.67 4.22 -12.43
C GLY A 288 6.32 3.66 -11.97
N ALA A 289 5.26 4.47 -12.01
CA ALA A 289 3.91 4.03 -11.65
C ALA A 289 3.35 2.97 -12.62
N ASP A 290 3.60 3.09 -13.92
CA ASP A 290 3.18 2.10 -14.91
C ASP A 290 4.04 0.82 -14.88
N THR A 291 5.34 0.93 -14.66
CA THR A 291 6.26 -0.22 -14.59
C THR A 291 6.07 -1.00 -13.29
N THR A 292 5.84 -0.32 -12.17
CA THR A 292 5.43 -0.97 -10.90
C THR A 292 4.11 -1.72 -11.06
N PHE A 293 3.11 -1.11 -11.72
CA PHE A 293 1.84 -1.78 -12.01
C PHE A 293 2.07 -3.06 -12.85
N ALA A 294 2.89 -2.98 -13.89
CA ALA A 294 3.22 -4.11 -14.76
C ALA A 294 3.95 -5.23 -13.98
N TYR A 295 4.98 -4.90 -13.20
CA TYR A 295 5.72 -5.84 -12.36
C TYR A 295 4.78 -6.59 -11.39
N PHE A 296 4.01 -5.86 -10.58
CA PHE A 296 3.10 -6.49 -9.61
C PHE A 296 2.08 -7.39 -10.28
N LYS A 297 1.59 -7.03 -11.47
CA LYS A 297 0.60 -7.80 -12.21
C LYS A 297 1.19 -9.04 -12.88
N ASP A 298 2.27 -8.89 -13.63
CA ASP A 298 2.77 -9.92 -14.55
C ASP A 298 3.86 -10.81 -13.89
N VAL A 299 4.53 -10.36 -12.82
CA VAL A 299 5.47 -11.17 -12.02
C VAL A 299 4.84 -11.74 -10.75
N LEU A 300 3.97 -10.97 -10.08
CA LEU A 300 3.40 -11.31 -8.76
C LEU A 300 1.88 -11.59 -8.77
N GLY A 301 1.18 -11.37 -9.89
CA GLY A 301 -0.25 -11.67 -10.04
C GLY A 301 -1.22 -10.65 -9.43
N ARG A 302 -0.75 -9.48 -8.98
CA ARG A 302 -1.55 -8.42 -8.35
C ARG A 302 -1.91 -7.31 -9.33
N ASN A 303 -3.20 -7.06 -9.53
CA ASN A 303 -3.69 -6.08 -10.49
C ASN A 303 -3.73 -4.65 -9.90
N GLY A 304 -2.56 -4.04 -9.70
CA GLY A 304 -2.38 -2.69 -9.13
C GLY A 304 -2.51 -2.60 -7.60
N ILE A 305 -2.42 -1.38 -7.06
CA ILE A 305 -2.42 -1.09 -5.61
C ILE A 305 -3.57 -1.80 -4.90
N TRP A 306 -4.81 -1.56 -5.33
CA TRP A 306 -6.03 -2.12 -4.74
C TRP A 306 -6.42 -3.51 -5.30
N ASN A 307 -5.54 -4.16 -6.08
CA ASN A 307 -5.77 -5.44 -6.76
C ASN A 307 -7.05 -5.50 -7.64
N ASN A 308 -7.55 -4.35 -8.09
CA ASN A 308 -8.81 -4.21 -8.83
C ASN A 308 -8.63 -3.69 -10.27
N GLY A 309 -7.38 -3.47 -10.72
CA GLY A 309 -7.05 -2.92 -12.04
C GLY A 309 -6.98 -1.39 -12.11
N THR A 310 -7.26 -0.69 -11.01
CA THR A 310 -7.20 0.78 -10.96
C THR A 310 -5.79 1.25 -10.61
N GLY A 311 -5.25 2.13 -11.44
CA GLY A 311 -4.00 2.86 -11.21
C GLY A 311 -4.17 4.09 -10.32
N ALA A 312 -3.06 4.60 -9.79
CA ALA A 312 -3.00 5.72 -8.87
C ALA A 312 -2.56 7.03 -9.56
N ARG A 313 -2.62 8.15 -8.83
CA ARG A 313 -1.99 9.40 -9.26
C ARG A 313 -0.53 9.44 -8.84
N SER A 314 0.31 10.05 -9.68
CA SER A 314 1.61 10.61 -9.30
C SER A 314 1.50 12.13 -9.22
N ARG A 315 1.93 12.75 -8.12
CA ARG A 315 2.06 14.21 -7.96
C ARG A 315 3.53 14.60 -7.98
N VAL A 316 3.96 15.38 -8.97
CA VAL A 316 5.34 15.92 -9.04
C VAL A 316 5.36 17.42 -8.75
N HIS A 317 6.54 17.95 -8.42
CA HIS A 317 6.74 19.35 -8.02
C HIS A 317 5.92 19.76 -6.80
N TYR A 318 5.86 18.89 -5.79
CA TYR A 318 5.17 19.17 -4.53
C TYR A 318 6.02 20.08 -3.63
N GLY A 319 5.45 21.23 -3.24
CA GLY A 319 6.13 22.23 -2.41
C GLY A 319 7.34 22.90 -3.08
N ASP A 320 8.14 23.62 -2.28
CA ASP A 320 9.40 24.24 -2.72
C ASP A 320 10.55 23.68 -1.87
N SER A 321 11.64 23.28 -2.54
CA SER A 321 12.82 22.61 -1.99
C SER A 321 12.48 21.41 -1.08
N TYR A 322 11.38 20.72 -1.39
CA TYR A 322 10.86 19.63 -0.57
C TYR A 322 11.69 18.36 -0.75
N VAL A 323 12.43 17.99 0.30
CA VAL A 323 13.39 16.87 0.33
C VAL A 323 12.70 15.59 0.83
N ASN A 324 11.55 15.23 0.24
CA ASN A 324 10.91 13.93 0.50
C ASN A 324 9.96 13.50 -0.64
N ALA A 325 9.67 12.20 -0.68
CA ALA A 325 8.53 11.62 -1.38
C ALA A 325 7.54 11.02 -0.36
N PHE A 326 6.30 10.72 -0.75
CA PHE A 326 5.33 9.98 0.09
C PHE A 326 4.09 9.48 -0.66
N TRP A 327 3.62 8.29 -0.26
CA TRP A 327 2.26 7.78 -0.42
C TRP A 327 1.32 8.39 0.63
N ASP A 328 0.12 8.83 0.24
CA ASP A 328 -0.85 9.47 1.13
C ASP A 328 -2.16 8.70 1.40
N GLY A 329 -2.19 7.39 1.09
CA GLY A 329 -3.40 6.57 1.10
C GLY A 329 -4.20 6.62 -0.21
N THR A 330 -3.86 7.52 -1.14
CA THR A 330 -4.55 7.63 -2.44
C THR A 330 -3.62 7.83 -3.65
N GLN A 331 -2.44 8.42 -3.44
CA GLN A 331 -1.49 8.73 -4.50
C GLN A 331 -0.04 8.85 -4.00
N MET A 332 0.90 8.70 -4.93
CA MET A 332 2.32 8.97 -4.71
C MET A 332 2.61 10.46 -4.94
N THR A 333 3.58 11.01 -4.20
CA THR A 333 3.88 12.44 -4.18
C THR A 333 5.37 12.67 -4.08
N TYR A 334 5.90 13.56 -4.91
CA TYR A 334 7.34 13.75 -5.10
C TYR A 334 7.69 15.23 -5.03
N GLY A 335 8.62 15.59 -4.14
CA GLY A 335 9.25 16.91 -4.11
C GLY A 335 10.40 17.04 -5.12
N ASP A 336 10.82 18.28 -5.38
CA ASP A 336 11.91 18.61 -6.31
C ASP A 336 13.32 18.48 -5.68
N GLY A 337 13.40 17.99 -4.44
CA GLY A 337 14.65 17.81 -3.70
C GLY A 337 15.26 19.13 -3.22
N ARG A 338 16.51 19.07 -2.73
CA ARG A 338 17.19 20.25 -2.18
C ARG A 338 17.45 21.28 -3.29
N ASN A 339 17.06 22.54 -3.05
CA ASN A 339 17.16 23.65 -4.01
C ASN A 339 16.40 23.39 -5.34
N ASN A 340 15.41 22.49 -5.35
CA ASN A 340 14.71 22.00 -6.55
C ASN A 340 15.65 21.39 -7.61
N ALA A 341 16.81 20.85 -7.20
CA ALA A 341 17.88 20.43 -8.11
C ALA A 341 17.74 18.98 -8.62
N ALA A 342 17.03 18.12 -7.89
CA ALA A 342 16.90 16.69 -8.18
C ALA A 342 15.57 16.18 -7.61
N PRO A 343 14.50 16.09 -8.44
CA PRO A 343 13.21 15.56 -8.02
C PRO A 343 13.30 14.11 -7.55
N LEU A 344 12.54 13.74 -6.53
CA LEU A 344 12.57 12.40 -5.94
C LEU A 344 11.69 11.44 -6.76
N THR A 345 11.99 11.32 -8.06
CA THR A 345 11.18 10.57 -9.05
C THR A 345 11.95 9.43 -9.72
N GLU A 346 13.09 9.02 -9.16
CA GLU A 346 13.88 7.84 -9.54
C GLU A 346 13.02 6.56 -9.52
N LEU A 347 13.41 5.55 -10.29
CA LEU A 347 12.54 4.40 -10.56
C LEU A 347 12.27 3.58 -9.30
N ASP A 348 13.31 3.29 -8.52
CA ASP A 348 13.23 2.60 -7.23
C ASP A 348 12.35 3.37 -6.23
N VAL A 349 12.52 4.70 -6.12
CA VAL A 349 11.77 5.59 -5.23
C VAL A 349 10.30 5.67 -5.65
N ALA A 350 10.01 5.86 -6.94
CA ALA A 350 8.64 5.86 -7.45
C ALA A 350 7.92 4.51 -7.22
N SER A 351 8.69 3.42 -7.26
CA SER A 351 8.21 2.05 -7.01
C SER A 351 8.05 1.75 -5.51
N HIS A 352 8.92 2.29 -4.67
CA HIS A 352 8.86 2.27 -3.20
C HIS A 352 7.58 2.96 -2.71
N GLU A 353 7.30 4.17 -3.20
CA GLU A 353 6.06 4.90 -2.85
C GLU A 353 4.79 4.15 -3.27
N MET A 354 4.78 3.62 -4.50
CA MET A 354 3.64 2.82 -4.96
C MET A 354 3.50 1.50 -4.18
N THR A 355 4.58 0.98 -3.59
CA THR A 355 4.59 -0.23 -2.77
C THR A 355 4.03 0.01 -1.37
N HIS A 356 4.16 1.19 -0.76
CA HIS A 356 3.45 1.50 0.49
C HIS A 356 1.94 1.32 0.34
N GLY A 357 1.36 1.73 -0.79
CA GLY A 357 -0.04 1.47 -1.12
C GLY A 357 -0.36 -0.03 -1.23
N VAL A 358 0.55 -0.84 -1.77
CA VAL A 358 0.41 -2.31 -1.79
C VAL A 358 0.47 -2.90 -0.38
N THR A 359 1.36 -2.41 0.49
CA THR A 359 1.48 -2.80 1.90
C THR A 359 0.21 -2.46 2.68
N GLU A 360 -0.32 -1.24 2.55
CA GLU A 360 -1.61 -0.81 3.10
C GLU A 360 -2.74 -1.77 2.67
N ASN A 361 -2.78 -2.10 1.38
CA ASN A 361 -3.80 -2.97 0.78
C ASN A 361 -3.44 -4.47 0.84
N THR A 362 -2.60 -4.88 1.81
CA THR A 362 -2.28 -6.29 2.13
C THR A 362 -2.16 -6.51 3.63
N ALA A 363 -0.97 -6.32 4.20
CA ALA A 363 -0.68 -6.51 5.62
C ALA A 363 -1.12 -5.33 6.49
N ASN A 364 -1.18 -4.13 5.89
CA ASN A 364 -1.39 -2.84 6.53
C ASN A 364 -0.41 -2.57 7.68
N LEU A 365 0.87 -2.86 7.46
CA LEU A 365 1.94 -2.75 8.46
C LEU A 365 1.99 -1.34 9.08
N ASP A 366 1.73 -1.27 10.39
CA ASP A 366 1.72 -0.02 11.15
C ASP A 366 3.11 0.63 11.11
N TYR A 367 3.19 1.82 10.53
CA TYR A 367 4.42 2.62 10.45
C TYR A 367 4.91 3.08 11.84
N GLY A 368 4.03 3.05 12.84
CA GLY A 368 4.27 3.56 14.18
C GLY A 368 3.98 5.07 14.28
N ASN A 369 4.14 5.60 15.49
CA ASN A 369 3.89 7.02 15.76
C ASN A 369 5.16 7.69 16.33
N PRO A 370 5.88 8.50 15.53
CA PRO A 370 7.06 9.25 15.97
C PRO A 370 6.82 10.08 17.24
N GLY A 371 5.62 10.66 17.37
CA GLY A 371 5.23 11.50 18.51
C GLY A 371 4.83 10.73 19.77
N ALA A 372 4.69 9.40 19.71
CA ALA A 372 4.31 8.56 20.86
C ALA A 372 5.49 7.88 21.56
N GLY A 373 6.73 8.14 21.14
CA GLY A 373 7.94 7.52 21.71
C GLY A 373 8.02 6.01 21.50
N ARG A 374 7.26 5.47 20.52
CA ARG A 374 7.22 4.05 20.19
C ARG A 374 7.12 3.84 18.68
N TYR A 375 8.29 3.69 18.07
CA TYR A 375 8.38 2.94 16.81
C TYR A 375 8.01 1.47 17.07
N VAL A 376 7.73 0.75 15.99
CA VAL A 376 7.31 -0.64 16.00
C VAL A 376 7.98 -1.35 14.84
N GLU A 377 8.35 -2.62 15.04
CA GLU A 377 9.05 -3.41 14.01
C GLU A 377 8.27 -3.50 12.68
N SER A 378 6.94 -3.36 12.72
CA SER A 378 6.09 -3.24 11.52
C SER A 378 6.46 -2.07 10.62
N GLY A 379 6.96 -0.94 11.16
CA GLY A 379 7.37 0.22 10.37
C GLY A 379 8.62 -0.06 9.54
N GLY A 380 9.67 -0.61 10.17
CA GLY A 380 10.86 -1.08 9.45
C GLY A 380 10.54 -2.19 8.43
N LEU A 381 9.58 -3.08 8.73
CA LEU A 381 9.09 -4.06 7.76
C LEU A 381 8.29 -3.43 6.59
N ASN A 382 7.63 -2.28 6.79
CA ASN A 382 6.91 -1.54 5.75
C ASN A 382 7.93 -0.89 4.80
N GLU A 383 8.86 -0.10 5.34
CA GLU A 383 10.00 0.51 4.63
C GLU A 383 10.79 -0.51 3.79
N ALA A 384 11.27 -1.58 4.42
CA ALA A 384 12.02 -2.61 3.73
C ALA A 384 11.18 -3.38 2.70
N THR A 385 9.87 -3.46 2.87
CA THR A 385 9.00 -4.03 1.82
C THR A 385 8.96 -3.12 0.59
N SER A 386 8.90 -1.80 0.80
CA SER A 386 8.97 -0.81 -0.27
C SER A 386 10.34 -0.80 -0.97
N ASP A 387 11.45 -0.93 -0.23
CA ASP A 387 12.80 -1.10 -0.81
C ASP A 387 12.92 -2.39 -1.64
N ILE A 388 12.48 -3.53 -1.08
CA ILE A 388 12.51 -4.84 -1.75
C ILE A 388 11.81 -4.82 -3.11
N PHE A 389 10.67 -4.14 -3.21
CA PHE A 389 9.94 -4.04 -4.48
C PHE A 389 10.37 -2.85 -5.35
N GLY A 390 11.04 -1.84 -4.79
CA GLY A 390 11.75 -0.81 -5.56
C GLY A 390 12.81 -1.43 -6.47
N VAL A 391 13.83 -2.04 -5.85
CA VAL A 391 14.90 -2.77 -6.54
C VAL A 391 14.35 -3.89 -7.45
N ALA A 392 13.27 -4.57 -7.08
CA ALA A 392 12.68 -5.59 -7.95
C ALA A 392 12.01 -5.02 -9.22
N VAL A 393 11.45 -3.80 -9.18
CA VAL A 393 10.88 -3.11 -10.35
C VAL A 393 11.98 -2.54 -11.24
N GLU A 394 13.03 -1.97 -10.66
CA GLU A 394 14.25 -1.51 -11.34
C GLU A 394 14.92 -2.66 -12.13
N PHE A 395 15.17 -3.81 -11.49
CA PHE A 395 15.62 -5.03 -12.15
C PHE A 395 14.63 -5.60 -13.20
N HIS A 396 13.35 -5.27 -13.11
CA HIS A 396 12.34 -5.67 -14.11
C HIS A 396 12.33 -4.74 -15.32
N ALA A 397 12.58 -3.44 -15.12
CA ALA A 397 12.70 -2.45 -16.18
C ALA A 397 14.01 -2.59 -16.97
N ALA A 398 15.12 -2.88 -16.26
CA ALA A 398 16.45 -3.06 -16.83
C ALA A 398 16.88 -1.93 -17.78
N LEU A 399 16.78 -0.69 -17.30
CA LEU A 399 17.03 0.51 -18.11
C LEU A 399 18.53 0.68 -18.46
N PRO A 400 18.87 1.27 -19.62
CA PRO A 400 20.26 1.65 -19.91
C PRO A 400 20.74 2.93 -19.21
N ALA A 401 19.83 3.70 -18.61
CA ALA A 401 20.13 4.96 -17.91
C ALA A 401 20.28 4.79 -16.38
N ASP A 402 19.83 3.64 -15.88
CA ASP A 402 19.55 3.31 -14.48
C ASP A 402 19.83 1.80 -14.40
N ASN A 403 21.03 1.45 -13.94
CA ASN A 403 21.67 0.14 -14.13
C ASN A 403 21.39 -0.76 -12.93
N PRO A 404 20.53 -1.79 -13.04
CA PRO A 404 19.90 -2.35 -11.85
C PRO A 404 20.88 -2.96 -10.85
N ASP A 405 20.75 -2.58 -9.58
CA ASP A 405 21.70 -2.92 -8.52
C ASP A 405 20.99 -3.37 -7.20
N TYR A 406 21.46 -3.02 -6.01
CA TYR A 406 20.87 -3.37 -4.71
C TYR A 406 21.03 -2.22 -3.69
N TYR A 407 20.96 -0.98 -4.18
CA TYR A 407 20.91 0.24 -3.40
C TYR A 407 19.48 0.82 -3.41
N MET A 408 19.33 2.08 -3.00
CA MET A 408 18.12 2.87 -3.16
C MET A 408 18.54 4.34 -3.31
N GLY A 409 17.94 5.08 -4.24
CA GLY A 409 18.04 6.53 -4.38
C GLY A 409 19.45 7.05 -4.65
N GLU A 410 20.25 6.40 -5.50
CA GLU A 410 21.58 6.86 -5.87
C GLU A 410 21.62 7.95 -6.93
N LEU A 411 20.66 7.99 -7.86
CA LEU A 411 20.61 8.98 -8.93
C LEU A 411 20.05 10.33 -8.44
N ILE A 412 19.12 10.35 -7.47
CA ILE A 412 18.66 11.59 -6.80
C ILE A 412 19.77 12.30 -6.02
N ASN A 413 20.84 11.58 -5.64
CA ASN A 413 21.99 12.12 -4.91
C ASN A 413 21.56 12.98 -3.71
N LEU A 414 20.63 12.48 -2.89
CA LEU A 414 19.98 13.26 -1.82
C LEU A 414 20.98 13.77 -0.76
N ASN A 415 22.08 13.03 -0.58
CA ASN A 415 23.20 13.33 0.29
C ASN A 415 24.19 14.36 -0.30
N GLY A 416 24.10 14.68 -1.60
CA GLY A 416 24.94 15.67 -2.29
C GLY A 416 26.40 15.25 -2.53
N ASN A 417 26.72 13.97 -2.30
CA ASN A 417 28.07 13.39 -2.30
C ASN A 417 28.25 12.23 -3.32
N GLY A 418 27.21 11.86 -4.06
CA GLY A 418 27.20 10.73 -4.99
C GLY A 418 27.05 9.35 -4.34
N THR A 419 26.57 9.26 -3.10
CA THR A 419 26.24 7.97 -2.47
C THR A 419 24.73 7.72 -2.43
N PRO A 420 24.28 6.45 -2.59
CA PRO A 420 22.90 6.04 -2.34
C PRO A 420 22.30 6.54 -1.02
N LEU A 421 20.97 6.52 -0.95
CA LEU A 421 20.21 6.78 0.27
C LEU A 421 20.23 5.59 1.23
N ARG A 422 20.12 4.35 0.71
CA ARG A 422 20.20 3.09 1.49
C ARG A 422 20.96 2.00 0.71
N TYR A 423 21.33 0.93 1.42
CA TYR A 423 22.10 -0.19 0.88
C TYR A 423 21.48 -1.53 1.32
N MET A 424 21.22 -2.47 0.40
CA MET A 424 20.70 -3.79 0.77
C MET A 424 21.80 -4.81 1.12
N ASP A 425 23.00 -4.74 0.54
CA ASP A 425 24.07 -5.71 0.85
C ASP A 425 24.68 -5.52 2.24
N LYS A 426 24.76 -4.27 2.71
CA LYS A 426 25.21 -3.90 4.05
C LYS A 426 24.63 -2.53 4.42
N PRO A 427 23.45 -2.47 5.06
CA PRO A 427 22.75 -1.23 5.39
C PRO A 427 23.61 -0.15 6.05
N SER A 428 24.44 -0.50 7.03
CA SER A 428 25.26 0.46 7.80
C SER A 428 26.33 1.21 7.00
N LYS A 429 26.44 0.97 5.68
CA LYS A 429 27.18 1.84 4.74
C LYS A 429 26.65 3.28 4.71
N ASP A 430 25.35 3.50 5.00
CA ASP A 430 24.76 4.84 5.15
C ASP A 430 25.14 5.54 6.48
N GLY A 431 25.75 4.79 7.41
CA GLY A 431 26.17 5.27 8.73
C GLY A 431 25.10 5.24 9.83
N VAL A 432 23.87 4.82 9.55
CA VAL A 432 22.71 4.89 10.46
C VAL A 432 21.82 3.65 10.49
N SER A 433 21.69 2.92 9.38
CA SER A 433 20.85 1.72 9.27
C SER A 433 21.45 0.50 9.98
N LEU A 434 20.56 -0.37 10.48
CA LEU A 434 20.96 -1.58 11.18
C LEU A 434 21.27 -2.74 10.21
N ASP A 435 22.48 -3.29 10.24
CA ASP A 435 22.80 -4.53 9.50
C ASP A 435 22.04 -5.76 10.06
N CYS A 436 21.66 -5.74 11.33
CA CYS A 436 21.24 -6.92 12.09
C CYS A 436 20.01 -6.64 12.96
N TYR A 437 19.12 -7.62 13.13
CA TYR A 437 18.02 -7.52 14.08
C TYR A 437 18.53 -7.60 15.52
N SER A 438 18.00 -6.74 16.39
CA SER A 438 18.18 -6.83 17.85
C SER A 438 16.96 -6.27 18.59
N SER A 439 16.95 -6.34 19.92
CA SER A 439 15.88 -5.77 20.74
C SER A 439 15.77 -4.23 20.68
N SER A 440 16.76 -3.52 20.14
CA SER A 440 16.67 -2.06 19.91
C SER A 440 16.08 -1.70 18.54
N THR A 441 15.89 -2.66 17.62
CA THR A 441 15.27 -2.41 16.31
C THR A 441 13.87 -1.79 16.44
N ILE A 442 13.13 -2.11 17.52
CA ILE A 442 11.82 -1.52 17.83
C ILE A 442 11.88 -0.03 18.27
N THR A 443 13.06 0.49 18.62
CA THR A 443 13.26 1.89 19.05
C THR A 443 13.95 2.77 18.00
N VAL A 444 14.32 2.18 16.87
CA VAL A 444 14.95 2.87 15.73
C VAL A 444 13.87 3.28 14.73
N ASP A 445 14.12 4.40 14.04
CA ASP A 445 13.24 4.93 13.00
C ASP A 445 12.95 3.90 11.89
N PRO A 446 11.75 3.86 11.28
CA PRO A 446 11.41 2.94 10.19
C PRO A 446 12.48 2.87 9.08
N HIS A 447 12.98 4.01 8.58
CA HIS A 447 13.89 4.06 7.43
C HIS A 447 15.27 3.44 7.71
N TYR A 448 15.61 3.22 8.99
CA TYR A 448 16.87 2.63 9.46
C TYR A 448 16.70 1.25 10.12
N SER A 449 15.49 0.97 10.63
CA SER A 449 15.07 -0.34 11.16
C SER A 449 14.54 -1.28 10.07
N SER A 450 14.45 -0.80 8.83
CA SER A 450 14.33 -1.53 7.57
C SER A 450 15.58 -2.36 7.23
N GLY A 451 16.76 -1.83 7.53
CA GLY A 451 18.07 -2.39 7.20
C GLY A 451 18.19 -3.91 7.36
N PRO A 452 17.79 -4.52 8.49
CA PRO A 452 17.92 -5.96 8.68
C PRO A 452 17.10 -6.76 7.66
N LEU A 453 15.89 -6.33 7.30
CA LEU A 453 15.11 -7.02 6.27
C LEU A 453 15.67 -6.80 4.85
N ASN A 454 16.20 -5.60 4.56
CA ASN A 454 16.92 -5.36 3.29
C ASN A 454 18.13 -6.29 3.16
N HIS A 455 18.89 -6.46 4.25
CA HIS A 455 20.05 -7.35 4.33
C HIS A 455 19.65 -8.84 4.24
N TRP A 456 18.49 -9.21 4.81
CA TRP A 456 17.89 -10.53 4.58
C TRP A 456 17.58 -10.76 3.11
N PHE A 457 16.96 -9.79 2.42
CA PHE A 457 16.60 -9.92 1.02
C PHE A 457 17.84 -10.13 0.14
N TYR A 458 18.87 -9.31 0.32
CA TYR A 458 20.14 -9.49 -0.39
C TYR A 458 20.74 -10.88 -0.14
N MET A 459 20.90 -11.30 1.12
CA MET A 459 21.48 -12.61 1.43
C MET A 459 20.63 -13.79 0.94
N ALA A 460 19.29 -13.69 1.00
CA ALA A 460 18.39 -14.72 0.51
C ALA A 460 18.38 -14.81 -1.02
N ALA A 461 18.52 -13.69 -1.73
CA ALA A 461 18.57 -13.61 -3.17
C ALA A 461 19.93 -14.05 -3.72
N GLU A 462 21.00 -13.41 -3.25
CA GLU A 462 22.31 -13.42 -3.88
C GLU A 462 23.38 -14.21 -3.10
N GLY A 463 23.18 -14.37 -1.78
CA GLY A 463 24.14 -14.99 -0.86
C GLY A 463 24.97 -13.97 -0.07
N SER A 464 25.62 -14.43 1.00
CA SER A 464 26.53 -13.62 1.81
C SER A 464 27.96 -13.63 1.26
N GLY A 465 28.71 -12.55 1.52
CA GLY A 465 30.11 -12.37 1.12
C GLY A 465 30.26 -11.43 -0.08
N SER A 466 31.45 -11.45 -0.68
CA SER A 466 31.79 -10.59 -1.82
C SER A 466 31.15 -11.08 -3.13
N LYS A 467 30.50 -10.18 -3.86
CA LYS A 467 29.86 -10.49 -5.15
C LYS A 467 29.85 -9.26 -6.07
N THR A 468 29.86 -9.47 -7.38
CA THR A 468 29.65 -8.42 -8.38
C THR A 468 28.42 -8.77 -9.21
N ILE A 469 27.48 -7.83 -9.36
CA ILE A 469 26.26 -7.96 -10.17
C ILE A 469 26.13 -6.65 -10.97
N ASN A 470 25.90 -6.75 -12.29
CA ASN A 470 25.77 -5.59 -13.18
C ASN A 470 26.91 -4.55 -13.04
N GLY A 471 28.13 -5.01 -12.77
CA GLY A 471 29.32 -4.18 -12.52
C GLY A 471 29.47 -3.65 -11.09
N VAL A 472 28.37 -3.57 -10.34
CA VAL A 472 28.34 -3.10 -8.94
C VAL A 472 28.87 -4.18 -8.01
N SER A 473 29.71 -3.79 -7.05
CA SER A 473 30.44 -4.71 -6.18
C SER A 473 30.01 -4.58 -4.72
N TYR A 474 29.58 -5.72 -4.17
CA TYR A 474 28.96 -5.88 -2.87
C TYR A 474 29.83 -6.72 -1.94
N ASN A 475 29.60 -6.60 -0.64
CA ASN A 475 30.19 -7.49 0.35
C ASN A 475 29.29 -7.59 1.60
N SER A 476 28.39 -8.57 1.60
CA SER A 476 27.35 -8.74 2.63
C SER A 476 27.82 -9.65 3.78
N PRO A 477 28.06 -9.12 5.00
CA PRO A 477 28.58 -9.90 6.12
C PRO A 477 27.46 -10.54 6.96
N THR A 478 27.62 -11.80 7.35
CA THR A 478 26.66 -12.45 8.27
C THR A 478 26.79 -11.92 9.71
N CYS A 479 25.68 -11.56 10.34
CA CYS A 479 25.62 -11.13 11.74
C CYS A 479 25.91 -12.27 12.71
N GLY A 480 26.42 -11.94 13.91
CA GLY A 480 26.54 -12.86 15.05
C GLY A 480 27.45 -14.08 14.84
N GLY A 481 28.26 -14.12 13.78
CA GLY A 481 29.05 -15.30 13.42
C GLY A 481 28.24 -16.43 12.79
N ALA A 482 27.04 -16.15 12.26
CA ALA A 482 26.21 -17.13 11.57
C ALA A 482 26.91 -17.71 10.32
N PRO A 483 26.64 -18.98 9.93
CA PRO A 483 27.22 -19.57 8.73
C PRO A 483 26.82 -18.83 7.45
N ALA A 484 27.70 -18.86 6.44
CA ALA A 484 27.47 -18.24 5.14
C ALA A 484 26.16 -18.71 4.47
N VAL A 485 25.47 -17.74 3.86
CA VAL A 485 24.19 -17.94 3.15
C VAL A 485 24.46 -18.15 1.66
N THR A 486 23.88 -19.21 1.11
CA THR A 486 23.78 -19.41 -0.35
C THR A 486 22.42 -18.86 -0.80
N GLY A 487 22.44 -17.85 -1.67
CA GLY A 487 21.20 -17.26 -2.21
C GLY A 487 20.46 -18.20 -3.16
N ALA A 488 19.16 -18.00 -3.32
CA ALA A 488 18.28 -18.79 -4.17
C ALA A 488 17.69 -18.02 -5.38
N GLY A 489 18.25 -16.86 -5.70
CA GLY A 489 17.87 -16.00 -6.82
C GLY A 489 16.72 -15.06 -6.47
N ARG A 490 16.93 -13.76 -6.72
CA ARG A 490 15.99 -12.67 -6.40
C ARG A 490 14.54 -12.94 -6.82
N THR A 491 14.32 -13.40 -8.05
CA THR A 491 12.98 -13.68 -8.63
C THR A 491 12.21 -14.84 -7.97
N ASN A 492 12.84 -15.59 -7.07
CA ASN A 492 12.18 -16.51 -6.15
C ASN A 492 11.87 -15.85 -4.80
N ILE A 493 12.80 -15.06 -4.26
CA ILE A 493 12.65 -14.37 -2.98
C ILE A 493 11.59 -13.27 -3.05
N GLU A 494 11.52 -12.50 -4.15
CA GLU A 494 10.44 -11.56 -4.47
C GLU A 494 9.05 -12.19 -4.26
N LYS A 495 8.86 -13.43 -4.76
CA LYS A 495 7.59 -14.18 -4.67
C LYS A 495 7.32 -14.71 -3.27
N VAL A 496 8.36 -15.17 -2.56
CA VAL A 496 8.26 -15.55 -1.14
C VAL A 496 7.87 -14.34 -0.29
N TRP A 497 8.51 -13.19 -0.49
CA TRP A 497 8.20 -11.97 0.25
C TRP A 497 6.80 -11.45 -0.08
N TYR A 498 6.42 -11.41 -1.36
CA TYR A 498 5.07 -10.99 -1.76
C TYR A 498 3.98 -11.88 -1.16
N ARG A 499 4.16 -13.21 -1.16
CA ARG A 499 3.24 -14.14 -0.49
C ARG A 499 3.21 -13.94 1.03
N THR A 500 4.33 -13.55 1.62
CA THR A 500 4.45 -13.29 3.06
C THR A 500 3.65 -12.05 3.45
N LEU A 501 3.93 -10.92 2.78
CA LEU A 501 3.17 -9.68 2.91
C LEU A 501 1.66 -9.90 2.72
N SER A 502 1.27 -10.57 1.63
CA SER A 502 -0.14 -10.71 1.25
C SER A 502 -0.94 -11.79 2.01
N THR A 503 -0.30 -12.72 2.72
CA THR A 503 -1.02 -13.84 3.38
C THR A 503 -0.57 -14.21 4.79
N LYS A 504 0.53 -13.66 5.30
CA LYS A 504 1.13 -14.04 6.61
C LYS A 504 1.32 -12.88 7.58
N LEU A 505 1.38 -11.65 7.08
CA LEU A 505 1.58 -10.44 7.89
C LEU A 505 0.26 -9.71 8.15
N THR A 506 0.30 -8.86 9.17
CA THR A 506 -0.81 -8.09 9.74
C THR A 506 -0.27 -6.77 10.30
N THR A 507 -1.17 -5.85 10.67
CA THR A 507 -0.81 -4.47 11.09
C THR A 507 0.33 -4.40 12.11
N SER A 508 0.29 -5.22 13.15
CA SER A 508 1.31 -5.25 14.22
C SER A 508 2.32 -6.40 14.07
N SER A 509 2.56 -6.89 12.84
CA SER A 509 3.57 -7.93 12.59
C SER A 509 4.98 -7.42 12.84
N ASN A 510 5.84 -8.30 13.35
CA ASN A 510 7.21 -7.98 13.77
C ASN A 510 8.23 -8.90 13.07
N TYR A 511 9.54 -8.72 13.28
CA TYR A 511 10.57 -9.49 12.57
C TYR A 511 10.45 -11.01 12.76
N ARG A 512 9.98 -11.47 13.93
CA ARG A 512 9.70 -12.89 14.16
C ARG A 512 8.48 -13.37 13.34
N ALA A 513 7.45 -12.54 13.17
CA ALA A 513 6.32 -12.83 12.27
C ALA A 513 6.76 -12.81 10.79
N ALA A 514 7.65 -11.90 10.39
CA ALA A 514 8.28 -11.89 9.06
C ALA A 514 9.03 -13.19 8.77
N ARG A 515 9.89 -13.65 9.70
CA ARG A 515 10.58 -14.94 9.61
C ARG A 515 9.61 -16.11 9.47
N GLU A 516 8.63 -16.20 10.37
CA GLU A 516 7.61 -17.26 10.36
C GLU A 516 6.83 -17.30 9.03
N GLY A 517 6.41 -16.12 8.55
CA GLY A 517 5.66 -15.97 7.32
C GLY A 517 6.49 -16.33 6.10
N ALA A 518 7.74 -15.87 6.01
CA ALA A 518 8.64 -16.14 4.89
C ALA A 518 8.99 -17.63 4.75
N ILE A 519 9.30 -18.31 5.85
CA ILE A 519 9.59 -19.76 5.81
C ILE A 519 8.31 -20.52 5.39
N LYS A 520 7.14 -20.18 5.93
CA LYS A 520 5.86 -20.79 5.52
C LYS A 520 5.53 -20.52 4.04
N SER A 521 5.75 -19.30 3.55
CA SER A 521 5.57 -18.94 2.15
C SER A 521 6.53 -19.70 1.22
N ALA A 522 7.78 -19.91 1.63
CA ALA A 522 8.75 -20.70 0.86
C ALA A 522 8.38 -22.19 0.83
N ILE A 523 7.91 -22.75 1.95
CA ILE A 523 7.36 -24.12 2.00
C ILE A 523 6.15 -24.26 1.06
N GLU A 524 5.22 -23.30 1.09
CA GLU A 524 3.99 -23.33 0.28
C GLU A 524 4.23 -23.13 -1.23
N LEU A 525 5.31 -22.44 -1.63
CA LEU A 525 5.65 -22.19 -3.03
C LEU A 525 6.63 -23.21 -3.63
N TYR A 526 7.58 -23.71 -2.83
CA TYR A 526 8.72 -24.50 -3.33
C TYR A 526 8.95 -25.82 -2.57
N GLY A 527 8.23 -26.07 -1.47
CA GLY A 527 8.42 -27.24 -0.61
C GLY A 527 9.53 -27.04 0.44
N SER A 528 9.43 -27.77 1.55
CA SER A 528 10.28 -27.58 2.73
C SER A 528 11.74 -27.98 2.54
N SER A 529 12.05 -28.86 1.58
CA SER A 529 13.40 -29.31 1.26
C SER A 529 14.06 -28.48 0.14
N SER A 530 13.46 -27.36 -0.26
CA SER A 530 13.97 -26.54 -1.35
C SER A 530 15.16 -25.68 -0.95
N ALA A 531 16.00 -25.36 -1.96
CA ALA A 531 17.04 -24.35 -1.82
C ALA A 531 16.44 -22.97 -1.45
N VAL A 532 15.25 -22.63 -1.97
CA VAL A 532 14.54 -21.38 -1.65
C VAL A 532 14.18 -21.31 -0.17
N CYS A 533 13.55 -22.35 0.39
CA CYS A 533 13.27 -22.43 1.83
C CYS A 533 14.57 -22.30 2.63
N THR A 534 15.59 -23.08 2.26
CA THR A 534 16.89 -23.11 2.95
C THR A 534 17.59 -21.74 2.96
N ALA A 535 17.58 -21.01 1.84
CA ALA A 535 18.13 -19.66 1.74
C ALA A 535 17.37 -18.66 2.61
N VAL A 536 16.03 -18.71 2.58
CA VAL A 536 15.14 -17.86 3.39
C VAL A 536 15.39 -18.08 4.89
N GLU A 537 15.44 -19.34 5.36
CA GLU A 537 15.72 -19.65 6.77
C GLU A 537 17.14 -19.23 7.18
N LYS A 538 18.16 -19.52 6.35
CA LYS A 538 19.56 -19.16 6.64
C LYS A 538 19.77 -17.65 6.65
N ALA A 539 19.16 -16.90 5.75
CA ALA A 539 19.23 -15.43 5.77
C ALA A 539 18.61 -14.86 7.06
N PHE A 540 17.50 -15.41 7.56
CA PHE A 540 16.92 -14.96 8.84
C PHE A 540 17.79 -15.32 10.06
N ASN A 541 18.56 -16.42 10.01
CA ASN A 541 19.64 -16.67 10.98
C ASN A 541 20.77 -15.63 10.84
N ALA A 542 21.17 -15.32 9.61
CA ALA A 542 22.28 -14.43 9.31
C ALA A 542 22.02 -12.94 9.61
N ILE A 543 20.76 -12.52 9.79
CA ILE A 543 20.40 -11.21 10.36
C ILE A 543 19.96 -11.28 11.83
N THR A 544 20.29 -12.37 12.54
CA THR A 544 20.01 -12.60 13.98
C THR A 544 18.53 -12.51 14.42
N VAL A 545 17.56 -12.73 13.52
CA VAL A 545 16.14 -12.78 13.89
C VAL A 545 15.82 -14.07 14.65
N PRO A 546 15.26 -13.99 15.88
CA PRO A 546 14.98 -15.16 16.72
C PRO A 546 14.15 -16.22 16.02
N LYS A 547 14.50 -17.50 16.26
CA LYS A 547 13.77 -18.63 15.69
C LYS A 547 12.31 -18.69 16.16
N GLY A 548 11.46 -19.26 15.31
CA GLY A 548 10.05 -19.51 15.60
C GLY A 548 9.72 -20.99 15.59
N THR A 549 8.57 -21.35 15.02
CA THR A 549 8.11 -22.73 14.84
C THR A 549 8.20 -23.21 13.40
N ALA A 550 8.39 -22.31 12.42
CA ALA A 550 8.63 -22.64 11.03
C ALA A 550 10.13 -22.94 10.80
N ALA A 551 10.41 -24.09 10.18
CA ALA A 551 11.73 -24.53 9.78
C ALA A 551 11.65 -25.29 8.44
N CYS A 552 12.74 -25.28 7.69
CA CYS A 552 12.87 -26.09 6.48
C CYS A 552 13.26 -27.54 6.83
N SER A 553 12.99 -28.49 5.93
CA SER A 553 13.34 -29.90 6.16
C SER A 553 14.75 -30.18 5.64
N GLY A 554 15.66 -30.59 6.53
CA GLY A 554 17.07 -30.84 6.23
C GLY A 554 18.04 -29.76 6.72
N THR A 555 17.56 -28.68 7.32
CA THR A 555 18.38 -27.71 8.05
C THR A 555 18.80 -28.27 9.42
N THR A 556 19.76 -29.21 9.42
CA THR A 556 20.47 -29.67 10.64
C THR A 556 21.45 -28.60 11.14
N ASP A 557 20.90 -27.43 11.45
CA ASP A 557 21.56 -26.30 12.08
C ASP A 557 21.62 -26.58 13.60
N PRO A 558 22.80 -26.65 14.24
CA PRO A 558 22.89 -26.83 15.68
C PRO A 558 22.25 -25.61 16.34
N GLY A 559 21.02 -25.80 16.83
CA GLY A 559 20.13 -24.69 17.08
C GLY A 559 20.70 -23.68 18.09
N PRO A 560 20.53 -22.36 17.87
CA PRO A 560 20.70 -21.42 18.95
C PRO A 560 19.70 -21.80 20.03
N THR A 561 20.21 -22.32 21.14
CA THR A 561 19.40 -22.47 22.36
C THR A 561 18.84 -21.10 22.69
N ASP A 562 17.51 -21.01 22.88
CA ASP A 562 16.92 -19.90 23.65
C ASP A 562 17.77 -19.77 24.92
N PRO A 563 18.28 -18.57 25.28
CA PRO A 563 19.14 -18.42 26.44
C PRO A 563 18.36 -18.80 27.69
N THR A 564 18.51 -20.08 28.07
CA THR A 564 18.02 -20.65 29.32
C THR A 564 18.37 -19.68 30.44
N PRO A 565 17.39 -19.26 31.27
CA PRO A 565 17.69 -18.39 32.39
C PRO A 565 18.92 -18.90 33.15
N THR A 566 19.96 -18.09 33.22
CA THR A 566 21.30 -18.55 33.66
C THR A 566 21.40 -18.78 35.17
N GLY A 567 20.25 -18.74 35.86
CA GLY A 567 20.01 -19.29 37.19
C GLY A 567 18.65 -20.00 37.23
N SER A 568 18.47 -20.90 38.19
CA SER A 568 17.26 -21.73 38.27
C SER A 568 15.99 -20.89 38.45
N GLU A 569 14.96 -21.20 37.66
CA GLU A 569 13.59 -20.68 37.82
C GLU A 569 13.08 -20.86 39.26
N ARG A 570 12.29 -19.90 39.74
CA ARG A 570 11.76 -19.81 41.10
C ARG A 570 10.25 -19.65 41.15
N VAL A 571 9.60 -19.21 40.07
CA VAL A 571 8.14 -19.15 39.97
C VAL A 571 7.61 -20.55 39.62
N THR A 572 7.02 -21.22 40.61
CA THR A 572 6.31 -22.48 40.40
C THR A 572 4.99 -22.22 39.68
N ASN A 573 4.61 -23.09 38.74
CA ASN A 573 3.36 -22.96 37.98
C ASN A 573 3.17 -21.56 37.33
N GLY A 574 4.25 -20.95 36.82
CA GLY A 574 4.20 -19.62 36.17
C GLY A 574 3.42 -19.58 34.85
N GLY A 575 3.08 -20.73 34.28
CA GLY A 575 2.15 -20.87 33.15
C GLY A 575 0.70 -21.18 33.55
N PHE A 576 0.39 -21.26 34.84
CA PHE A 576 -0.95 -21.52 35.41
C PHE A 576 -1.63 -22.85 35.05
N GLU A 577 -1.01 -23.72 34.23
CA GLU A 577 -1.60 -25.00 33.77
C GLU A 577 -1.98 -25.97 34.90
N SER A 578 -1.44 -25.80 36.11
CA SER A 578 -1.84 -26.55 37.32
C SER A 578 -2.90 -25.82 38.17
N GLY A 579 -3.71 -24.95 37.56
CA GLY A 579 -4.67 -24.10 38.25
C GLY A 579 -3.99 -23.12 39.22
N SER A 580 -4.61 -22.83 40.36
CA SER A 580 -4.04 -21.96 41.40
C SER A 580 -2.90 -22.61 42.22
N THR A 581 -2.39 -23.80 41.84
CA THR A 581 -1.30 -24.47 42.57
C THR A 581 -0.07 -23.56 42.66
N GLY A 582 0.43 -23.31 43.87
CA GLY A 582 1.56 -22.40 44.12
C GLY A 582 1.20 -20.91 44.16
N TRP A 583 -0.05 -20.54 43.88
CA TRP A 583 -0.56 -19.17 43.95
C TRP A 583 -1.61 -19.05 45.06
N THR A 584 -1.78 -17.84 45.58
CA THR A 584 -2.74 -17.49 46.64
C THR A 584 -3.30 -16.10 46.39
N GLY A 585 -4.59 -15.87 46.61
CA GLY A 585 -5.19 -14.58 46.27
C GLY A 585 -6.71 -14.59 46.30
N THR A 586 -7.30 -13.74 45.46
CA THR A 586 -8.74 -13.76 45.13
C THR A 586 -9.09 -15.09 44.45
N SER A 587 -10.29 -15.63 44.70
CA SER A 587 -10.74 -16.86 44.04
C SER A 587 -11.38 -16.55 42.69
N GLY A 588 -10.89 -17.15 41.61
CA GLY A 588 -11.42 -16.98 40.25
C GLY A 588 -10.43 -16.52 39.16
N PRO A 589 -9.47 -15.60 39.44
CA PRO A 589 -8.55 -15.06 38.43
C PRO A 589 -7.75 -16.11 37.65
N ILE A 590 -7.20 -17.12 38.32
CA ILE A 590 -6.51 -18.23 37.63
C ILE A 590 -7.54 -19.18 37.03
N THR A 591 -7.67 -19.15 35.69
CA THR A 591 -8.78 -19.73 34.95
C THR A 591 -8.38 -20.28 33.57
N ASN A 592 -9.07 -21.34 33.12
CA ASN A 592 -9.03 -21.88 31.76
C ASN A 592 -10.26 -21.50 30.92
N ASN A 593 -11.01 -20.44 31.30
CA ASN A 593 -12.18 -20.00 30.55
C ASN A 593 -11.84 -19.63 29.09
N THR A 594 -12.80 -19.78 28.17
CA THR A 594 -12.58 -19.53 26.73
C THR A 594 -12.74 -18.06 26.33
N GLY A 595 -13.07 -17.15 27.25
CA GLY A 595 -13.37 -15.74 26.96
C GLY A 595 -12.19 -14.94 26.41
N ARG A 596 -10.95 -15.37 26.71
CA ARG A 596 -9.69 -14.90 26.10
C ARG A 596 -8.68 -16.04 26.06
N THR A 597 -7.88 -16.10 24.99
CA THR A 597 -6.81 -17.08 24.81
C THR A 597 -5.70 -16.89 25.86
N ALA A 598 -5.11 -18.00 26.32
CA ALA A 598 -3.87 -17.97 27.09
C ALA A 598 -2.67 -17.57 26.20
N HIS A 599 -1.55 -17.17 26.80
CA HIS A 599 -0.29 -16.96 26.07
C HIS A 599 0.24 -18.28 25.47
N SER A 600 0.11 -19.36 26.26
CA SER A 600 0.63 -20.69 25.99
C SER A 600 -0.11 -21.66 26.89
N GLY A 601 -0.52 -22.82 26.38
CA GLY A 601 -1.37 -23.75 27.14
C GLY A 601 -2.85 -23.36 27.10
N SER A 602 -3.59 -23.70 28.15
CA SER A 602 -5.05 -23.45 28.28
C SER A 602 -5.42 -22.54 29.44
N TRP A 603 -4.53 -22.33 30.41
CA TRP A 603 -4.76 -21.55 31.63
C TRP A 603 -4.10 -20.18 31.56
N LYS A 604 -4.62 -19.25 32.35
CA LYS A 604 -4.13 -17.88 32.48
C LYS A 604 -4.59 -17.28 33.80
N MET A 605 -3.94 -16.19 34.21
CA MET A 605 -4.43 -15.29 35.24
C MET A 605 -5.17 -14.12 34.57
N TRP A 606 -6.48 -14.00 34.81
CA TRP A 606 -7.33 -12.89 34.36
C TRP A 606 -7.69 -12.05 35.59
N LEU A 607 -7.34 -10.77 35.60
CA LEU A 607 -7.72 -9.83 36.67
C LEU A 607 -8.61 -8.71 36.08
N GLY A 608 -9.71 -8.38 36.76
CA GLY A 608 -10.63 -7.31 36.39
C GLY A 608 -11.60 -7.64 35.25
N GLY A 609 -12.35 -6.63 34.80
CA GLY A 609 -13.39 -6.79 33.77
C GLY A 609 -14.76 -7.23 34.29
N ASN A 610 -14.99 -7.22 35.60
CA ASN A 610 -16.25 -7.64 36.25
C ASN A 610 -17.46 -6.72 36.01
N GLY A 611 -17.30 -5.62 35.28
CA GLY A 611 -18.37 -4.63 35.04
C GLY A 611 -18.79 -3.81 36.27
N THR A 612 -18.12 -4.01 37.41
CA THR A 612 -18.33 -3.27 38.67
C THR A 612 -16.98 -2.97 39.31
N THR A 613 -16.91 -1.97 40.19
CA THR A 613 -15.68 -1.63 40.93
C THR A 613 -15.30 -2.77 41.87
N SER A 614 -14.20 -3.46 41.55
CA SER A 614 -13.63 -4.57 42.34
C SER A 614 -12.11 -4.49 42.36
N SER A 615 -11.49 -4.98 43.45
CA SER A 615 -10.04 -5.17 43.53
C SER A 615 -9.74 -6.65 43.66
N GLU A 616 -8.90 -7.17 42.78
CA GLU A 616 -8.50 -8.58 42.71
C GLU A 616 -6.97 -8.68 42.73
N TYR A 617 -6.44 -9.75 43.31
CA TYR A 617 -5.00 -10.00 43.36
C TYR A 617 -4.69 -11.50 43.37
N GLU A 618 -3.49 -11.84 42.92
CA GLU A 618 -2.86 -13.15 43.09
C GLU A 618 -1.42 -12.92 43.55
N GLN A 619 -0.86 -13.87 44.30
CA GLN A 619 0.49 -13.79 44.85
C GLN A 619 1.17 -15.14 45.02
N GLN A 620 2.49 -15.14 44.79
CA GLN A 620 3.40 -16.23 45.11
C GLN A 620 4.62 -15.70 45.86
N THR A 621 5.12 -16.47 46.82
CA THR A 621 6.35 -16.17 47.57
C THR A 621 7.50 -16.98 46.99
N VAL A 622 8.60 -16.31 46.62
CA VAL A 622 9.79 -16.96 46.02
C VAL A 622 11.05 -16.72 46.85
N THR A 623 11.84 -17.77 47.02
CA THR A 623 13.14 -17.73 47.71
C THR A 623 14.27 -17.63 46.70
N ILE A 624 14.90 -16.46 46.63
CA ILE A 624 16.14 -16.26 45.88
C ILE A 624 17.34 -16.67 46.75
N PRO A 625 18.29 -17.48 46.24
CA PRO A 625 19.51 -17.85 46.98
C PRO A 625 20.36 -16.64 47.38
N SER A 626 21.00 -16.71 48.54
CA SER A 626 21.97 -15.68 49.00
C SER A 626 23.25 -15.60 48.15
N THR A 627 23.48 -16.58 47.27
CA THR A 627 24.58 -16.60 46.29
C THR A 627 24.20 -15.96 44.94
N SER A 628 22.94 -15.58 44.73
CA SER A 628 22.48 -14.93 43.49
C SER A 628 22.82 -13.44 43.49
N THR A 629 23.70 -13.01 42.58
CA THR A 629 24.09 -11.61 42.39
C THR A 629 23.00 -10.76 41.72
N SER A 630 22.01 -11.39 41.10
CA SER A 630 20.83 -10.75 40.51
C SER A 630 19.65 -11.73 40.46
N ALA A 631 18.45 -11.18 40.30
CA ALA A 631 17.25 -11.92 39.90
C ALA A 631 16.43 -11.06 38.93
N THR A 632 15.82 -11.71 37.94
CA THR A 632 15.04 -11.08 36.86
C THR A 632 13.69 -11.76 36.79
N LEU A 633 12.61 -11.01 37.01
CA LEU A 633 11.26 -11.53 36.76
C LEU A 633 10.85 -11.26 35.32
N THR A 634 10.32 -12.27 34.63
CA THR A 634 9.79 -12.16 33.27
C THR A 634 8.41 -12.78 33.20
N TYR A 635 7.45 -12.10 32.56
CA TYR A 635 6.08 -12.56 32.40
C TYR A 635 5.47 -12.03 31.10
N TRP A 636 4.28 -12.53 30.75
CA TRP A 636 3.48 -12.04 29.64
C TRP A 636 2.18 -11.43 30.18
N VAL A 637 1.78 -10.28 29.64
CA VAL A 637 0.58 -9.54 30.05
C VAL A 637 -0.29 -9.22 28.83
N SER A 638 -1.61 -9.42 28.93
CA SER A 638 -2.56 -8.83 27.98
C SER A 638 -3.36 -7.77 28.69
N VAL A 639 -3.58 -6.62 28.06
CA VAL A 639 -4.56 -5.63 28.55
C VAL A 639 -5.64 -5.45 27.51
N ASP A 640 -6.84 -5.88 27.86
CA ASP A 640 -8.04 -5.83 27.04
C ASP A 640 -9.09 -4.97 27.77
N SER A 641 -9.58 -3.91 27.12
CA SER A 641 -10.69 -3.11 27.62
C SER A 641 -11.64 -2.73 26.48
N SER A 642 -12.94 -2.78 26.75
CA SER A 642 -14.00 -2.35 25.83
C SER A 642 -14.25 -0.84 25.90
N GLU A 643 -13.61 -0.13 26.82
CA GLU A 643 -13.82 1.30 27.05
C GLU A 643 -13.18 2.14 25.94
N THR A 644 -13.88 3.18 25.50
CA THR A 644 -13.45 4.05 24.39
C THR A 644 -12.67 5.29 24.84
N THR A 645 -12.54 5.53 26.15
CA THR A 645 -11.72 6.64 26.68
C THR A 645 -10.23 6.45 26.34
N SER A 646 -9.55 7.57 26.12
CA SER A 646 -8.10 7.68 25.92
C SER A 646 -7.40 8.45 27.04
N TYR A 647 -8.13 8.88 28.07
CA TYR A 647 -7.63 9.82 29.09
C TYR A 647 -8.03 9.49 30.54
N THR A 648 -9.09 8.71 30.79
CA THR A 648 -9.49 8.31 32.16
C THR A 648 -9.10 6.86 32.43
N ALA A 649 -8.29 6.66 33.47
CA ALA A 649 -7.84 5.34 33.87
C ALA A 649 -8.80 4.70 34.89
N TYR A 650 -9.83 4.00 34.42
CA TYR A 650 -10.85 3.34 35.25
C TYR A 650 -10.30 2.03 35.82
N ASP A 651 -10.10 1.01 34.97
CA ASP A 651 -9.31 -0.16 35.35
C ASP A 651 -7.84 0.22 35.45
N LYS A 652 -7.19 -0.20 36.55
CA LYS A 652 -5.73 -0.15 36.73
C LYS A 652 -5.26 -1.50 37.24
N ALA A 653 -4.00 -1.83 37.03
CA ALA A 653 -3.35 -2.96 37.69
C ALA A 653 -1.90 -2.61 38.00
N SER A 654 -1.34 -3.19 39.04
CA SER A 654 0.07 -3.10 39.41
C SER A 654 0.72 -4.48 39.39
N VAL A 655 2.04 -4.50 39.32
CA VAL A 655 2.86 -5.65 39.72
C VAL A 655 3.79 -5.13 40.80
N THR A 656 3.83 -5.79 41.94
CA THR A 656 4.68 -5.38 43.07
C THR A 656 5.63 -6.50 43.49
N VAL A 657 6.72 -6.13 44.18
CA VAL A 657 7.67 -7.05 44.81
C VAL A 657 7.89 -6.59 46.25
N THR A 658 7.64 -7.47 47.21
CA THR A 658 7.70 -7.18 48.65
C THR A 658 8.78 -8.02 49.32
N PRO A 659 9.99 -7.48 49.58
CA PRO A 659 11.05 -8.19 50.28
C PRO A 659 10.67 -8.52 51.73
N SER A 660 11.21 -9.60 52.32
CA SER A 660 10.92 -9.96 53.71
C SER A 660 11.36 -8.86 54.68
N GLY A 661 10.46 -8.45 55.57
CA GLY A 661 10.66 -7.32 56.48
C GLY A 661 10.73 -5.94 55.81
N GLY A 662 10.48 -5.85 54.50
CA GLY A 662 10.54 -4.62 53.72
C GLY A 662 9.18 -4.20 53.15
N THR A 663 9.08 -2.94 52.74
CA THR A 663 7.88 -2.38 52.08
C THR A 663 7.72 -2.91 50.66
N ALA A 664 6.48 -3.17 50.25
CA ALA A 664 6.12 -3.48 48.87
C ALA A 664 6.58 -2.39 47.89
N ARG A 665 7.13 -2.80 46.74
CA ARG A 665 7.58 -1.91 45.67
C ARG A 665 6.84 -2.23 44.37
N THR A 666 6.13 -1.26 43.81
CA THR A 666 5.57 -1.39 42.46
C THR A 666 6.69 -1.43 41.43
N VAL A 667 6.72 -2.48 40.62
CA VAL A 667 7.72 -2.73 39.57
C VAL A 667 7.15 -2.63 38.15
N ALA A 668 5.83 -2.70 37.99
CA ALA A 668 5.12 -2.33 36.76
C ALA A 668 3.69 -1.86 37.07
N SER A 669 3.08 -1.14 36.13
CA SER A 669 1.68 -0.67 36.22
C SER A 669 1.02 -0.68 34.84
N TYR A 670 -0.29 -0.95 34.83
CA TYR A 670 -1.14 -1.07 33.65
C TYR A 670 -2.50 -0.38 33.91
N SER A 671 -3.25 -0.11 32.85
CA SER A 671 -4.63 0.38 32.91
C SER A 671 -5.41 0.11 31.63
N ASN A 672 -6.74 0.29 31.64
CA ASN A 672 -7.58 0.36 30.44
C ASN A 672 -6.98 1.23 29.30
N LEU A 673 -6.29 2.33 29.63
CA LEU A 673 -5.61 3.21 28.67
C LEU A 673 -4.40 2.55 27.98
N THR A 674 -3.83 1.51 28.60
CA THR A 674 -2.75 0.68 28.04
C THR A 674 -3.26 -0.54 27.26
N LYS A 675 -4.55 -0.58 26.87
CA LYS A 675 -5.14 -1.66 26.06
C LYS A 675 -4.32 -1.95 24.80
N GLY A 676 -4.17 -3.24 24.47
CA GLY A 676 -3.17 -3.70 23.49
C GLY A 676 -1.76 -3.80 24.05
N ALA A 677 -1.59 -3.81 25.38
CA ALA A 677 -0.44 -4.43 26.04
C ALA A 677 -0.47 -5.96 25.88
#